data_AF-A0A817LJL8-F1
#
_entry.id   AF-A0A817LJL8-F1
#
_cell.length_a   1.000
_cell.length_b   1.000
_cell.length_c   1.000
_cell.angle_alpha   90.00
_cell.angle_beta   90.00
_cell.angle_gamma   90.00
#
_symmetry.space_group_name_H-M   'P 1'
#
loop_
_entity.id
_entity.type
_entity.pdbx_description
1 polymer ?
#
loop_
_entity_poly.entity_id
_entity_poly.type
_entity_poly.pdbx_seq_one_letter_code
_entity_poly.pdbx_strand_id
1 'polypeptide(L)'
;MSNAVIEIESDDINGNSSPISEYRPKQGSIHKSMDSDSKKPHSNEISIPNEDDIDHSHHDDDDDDDDDLSNDAQEEQFEEELDDIDTLQQIQADISNPPGAVEMTQHTSVGAKRLRFLSKIPFFRRSKEPKKPKARRLKLYEIFRYADIWDILLMIIGTIAAIIAGVSHSDNVFSYALFRNILRQEIGWFDVHNAGELSNHLINDLGKIKDGINEQVPDFISLLARMLGALIYALATGWKLTLVFLSVSPFVILTFNLTILVIVKYTVKEIKAFAAASSIAQEVIQNIRTVTAFHGQAKEEERYGPKLVRSECTNYSAGSVIVVFVACMIATMSTAQFIPNFQNFAEALGSGIYVFEVIDRQTMIDAMSDEGDKPKQIIGDIEFEDVSFAFPTRQEAPVLNNLSLKIPSGKTVALVGASGCGKSTAIQLIQRFYDPDQGQIFLDGKDIKKLNVAWLRSHIGLVQQEPVLFNLSIQQHHQRRRCRCLIRAERKITMSYHIFDDEEHTARYRLHRPGYPKKVFEHIIDYYFNGKITDEKIPLALDVGCGNGQATVDLSPLCERVIGLDISANQLAYAIKKDNIEYRCHTAEDLSFLQSNSVDLITTATTLHWLDIEAFLKEAKRVLKPQTGVLAVWTYALGTLDNPTADAIYHEFHHVLLFSYWNPKRWLADDYYQSLVPLLPYQSTLRQCTIENRKETTLGHFLGFIESLSACQTYRKQNGEQAYDDMLAKLRQKLIQSYTKPKPRNNHDETIDFDSIKMTISSPIRLYLMKKNQM
;
A
#
# COMPACT_ATOMS: atom_id res chain seq x y z
N MET A 1 -15.23 -47.74 -4.98
CA MET A 1 -16.65 -47.49 -4.68
C MET A 1 -17.50 -48.02 -5.83
N SER A 2 -18.52 -48.83 -5.58
CA SER A 2 -19.52 -49.25 -6.57
C SER A 2 -20.84 -48.52 -6.27
N ASN A 3 -20.94 -47.24 -6.63
CA ASN A 3 -22.15 -46.45 -6.45
C ASN A 3 -22.72 -46.03 -7.80
N ALA A 4 -24.03 -46.24 -7.95
CA ALA A 4 -24.79 -46.07 -9.17
C ALA A 4 -24.68 -44.64 -9.71
N VAL A 5 -24.07 -44.51 -10.90
CA VAL A 5 -24.21 -43.34 -11.75
C VAL A 5 -25.58 -43.44 -12.39
N ILE A 6 -26.48 -42.51 -12.08
CA ILE A 6 -27.80 -42.43 -12.71
C ILE A 6 -27.67 -41.44 -13.87
N GLU A 7 -27.82 -41.95 -15.09
CA GLU A 7 -27.93 -41.14 -16.30
C GLU A 7 -29.37 -40.59 -16.37
N ILE A 8 -29.52 -39.27 -16.43
CA ILE A 8 -30.82 -38.61 -16.61
C ILE A 8 -30.84 -38.09 -18.05
N GLU A 9 -31.68 -38.68 -18.90
CA GLU A 9 -31.99 -38.12 -20.22
C GLU A 9 -32.98 -36.96 -20.05
N SER A 10 -32.56 -35.76 -20.45
CA SER A 10 -33.44 -34.60 -20.57
C SER A 10 -33.68 -34.33 -22.05
N ASP A 11 -34.79 -34.85 -22.58
CA ASP A 11 -35.38 -34.37 -23.82
C ASP A 11 -36.09 -33.03 -23.58
N ASP A 12 -35.90 -32.11 -24.53
CA ASP A 12 -36.66 -30.88 -24.79
C ASP A 12 -36.85 -29.85 -23.66
N ILE A 13 -35.99 -28.82 -23.65
CA ILE A 13 -36.41 -27.43 -23.32
C ILE A 13 -35.77 -26.46 -24.33
N ASN A 14 -36.37 -26.40 -25.53
CA ASN A 14 -36.35 -25.19 -26.35
C ASN A 14 -37.70 -24.48 -26.15
N GLY A 15 -37.69 -23.32 -25.49
CA GLY A 15 -38.91 -22.56 -25.23
C GLY A 15 -38.64 -21.11 -24.81
N ASN A 16 -38.77 -20.19 -25.75
CA ASN A 16 -39.00 -18.77 -25.51
C ASN A 16 -40.19 -18.55 -24.56
N SER A 17 -40.04 -17.75 -23.50
CA SER A 17 -41.13 -16.92 -22.94
C SER A 17 -40.65 -15.89 -21.91
N SER A 18 -40.81 -14.61 -22.27
CA SER A 18 -41.36 -13.45 -21.54
C SER A 18 -41.25 -13.30 -20.00
N PRO A 19 -41.18 -12.05 -19.48
CA PRO A 19 -40.87 -11.75 -18.08
C PRO A 19 -42.07 -11.93 -17.14
N ILE A 20 -41.82 -12.49 -15.95
CA ILE A 20 -42.82 -12.70 -14.90
C ILE A 20 -42.80 -11.55 -13.89
N SER A 21 -44.02 -11.12 -13.57
CA SER A 21 -44.48 -10.04 -12.71
C SER A 21 -44.15 -10.16 -11.22
N GLU A 22 -44.04 -9.00 -10.59
CA GLU A 22 -44.00 -8.75 -9.14
C GLU A 22 -45.11 -9.48 -8.35
N TYR A 23 -44.75 -10.02 -7.19
CA TYR A 23 -45.69 -10.52 -6.20
C TYR A 23 -45.37 -9.93 -4.81
N ARG A 24 -46.27 -9.08 -4.29
CA ARG A 24 -46.30 -8.60 -2.90
C ARG A 24 -47.08 -9.57 -2.01
N PRO A 25 -46.66 -9.88 -0.77
CA PRO A 25 -47.55 -10.48 0.21
C PRO A 25 -48.29 -9.40 1.03
N LYS A 26 -49.59 -9.63 1.23
CA LYS A 26 -50.50 -8.86 2.09
C LYS A 26 -50.41 -9.35 3.54
N GLN A 27 -50.54 -8.41 4.47
CA GLN A 27 -50.83 -8.65 5.89
C GLN A 27 -52.18 -9.36 6.08
N GLY A 28 -52.25 -10.24 7.09
CA GLY A 28 -53.48 -10.85 7.58
C GLY A 28 -53.24 -11.52 8.94
N SER A 29 -54.08 -11.20 9.90
CA SER A 29 -53.89 -11.31 11.34
C SER A 29 -54.80 -12.39 11.99
N ILE A 30 -54.40 -12.87 13.18
CA ILE A 30 -55.25 -13.37 14.30
C ILE A 30 -55.84 -14.80 14.17
N HIS A 31 -55.48 -15.77 15.04
CA HIS A 31 -56.12 -16.04 16.37
C HIS A 31 -55.48 -17.21 17.17
N LYS A 32 -55.87 -17.27 18.46
CA LYS A 32 -55.34 -18.03 19.62
C LYS A 32 -55.84 -19.49 19.74
N SER A 33 -55.11 -20.33 20.49
CA SER A 33 -55.51 -20.93 21.81
C SER A 33 -54.86 -22.32 22.07
N MET A 34 -54.15 -22.45 23.21
CA MET A 34 -54.41 -23.31 24.40
C MET A 34 -54.07 -24.81 24.24
N ASP A 35 -53.06 -25.31 24.95
CA ASP A 35 -53.10 -26.09 26.23
C ASP A 35 -52.76 -27.56 25.90
N SER A 36 -52.14 -28.44 26.70
CA SER A 36 -51.53 -28.46 28.04
C SER A 36 -50.77 -29.81 28.18
N ASP A 37 -50.02 -29.94 29.27
CA ASP A 37 -49.78 -31.19 30.04
C ASP A 37 -48.60 -32.16 29.75
N SER A 38 -47.52 -31.92 30.51
CA SER A 38 -47.11 -32.69 31.70
C SER A 38 -46.41 -34.08 31.60
N LYS A 39 -45.38 -34.18 32.48
CA LYS A 39 -44.84 -35.32 33.25
C LYS A 39 -43.57 -36.07 32.79
N LYS A 40 -42.49 -35.83 33.56
CA LYS A 40 -41.35 -36.75 33.86
C LYS A 40 -41.80 -37.90 34.80
N PRO A 41 -40.97 -38.95 35.05
CA PRO A 41 -40.03 -38.92 36.19
C PRO A 41 -38.68 -39.71 36.06
N HIS A 42 -37.69 -39.23 36.84
CA HIS A 42 -36.61 -39.86 37.66
C HIS A 42 -35.74 -41.06 37.16
N SER A 43 -34.39 -40.90 37.09
CA SER A 43 -33.31 -41.16 38.11
C SER A 43 -32.76 -42.60 38.01
N ASN A 44 -31.49 -43.00 38.17
CA ASN A 44 -30.18 -42.50 38.63
C ASN A 44 -29.15 -43.53 38.12
N GLU A 45 -27.91 -43.15 37.79
CA GLU A 45 -26.69 -43.82 38.29
C GLU A 45 -25.42 -43.07 37.86
N ILE A 46 -24.45 -43.07 38.78
CA ILE A 46 -23.24 -42.22 38.81
C ILE A 46 -22.02 -43.08 38.49
N SER A 47 -21.15 -42.61 37.60
CA SER A 47 -19.71 -42.91 37.63
C SER A 47 -18.90 -41.93 36.77
N ILE A 48 -17.99 -41.21 37.44
CA ILE A 48 -16.94 -40.24 37.01
C ILE A 48 -15.61 -41.04 36.81
N PRO A 49 -14.50 -40.61 36.12
CA PRO A 49 -14.04 -39.24 35.80
C PRO A 49 -13.44 -38.91 34.41
N ASN A 50 -13.27 -37.58 34.24
CA ASN A 50 -12.25 -36.78 33.50
C ASN A 50 -12.24 -36.87 31.96
N GLU A 51 -11.99 -35.81 31.19
CA GLU A 51 -11.40 -34.47 31.42
C GLU A 51 -11.78 -33.56 30.21
N ASP A 52 -11.70 -32.25 30.43
CA ASP A 52 -11.44 -31.18 29.45
C ASP A 52 -12.52 -30.54 28.55
N ASP A 53 -12.31 -29.22 28.42
CA ASP A 53 -12.76 -28.24 27.43
C ASP A 53 -14.12 -27.54 27.60
N ILE A 54 -14.05 -26.37 28.25
CA ILE A 54 -15.04 -25.29 28.16
C ILE A 54 -14.72 -24.44 26.93
N ASP A 55 -15.63 -24.54 25.97
CA ASP A 55 -15.81 -23.71 24.80
C ASP A 55 -16.52 -22.40 25.19
N HIS A 56 -16.07 -21.26 24.65
CA HIS A 56 -16.74 -19.97 24.76
C HIS A 56 -17.23 -19.55 23.38
N SER A 57 -18.55 -19.53 23.19
CA SER A 57 -19.18 -18.71 22.15
C SER A 57 -20.60 -18.29 22.55
N HIS A 58 -20.95 -17.06 22.12
CA HIS A 58 -22.31 -16.53 21.90
C HIS A 58 -23.16 -16.27 23.15
N HIS A 59 -24.08 -15.31 23.23
CA HIS A 59 -24.74 -14.33 22.34
C HIS A 59 -25.55 -13.44 23.34
N ASP A 60 -25.63 -12.11 23.23
CA ASP A 60 -26.61 -11.31 22.46
C ASP A 60 -27.49 -10.46 23.40
N ASP A 61 -28.01 -9.39 22.80
CA ASP A 61 -29.23 -8.62 23.10
C ASP A 61 -29.17 -7.40 24.04
N ASP A 62 -29.07 -6.23 23.39
CA ASP A 62 -30.13 -5.20 23.23
C ASP A 62 -30.82 -4.58 24.47
N ASP A 63 -30.75 -3.24 24.59
CA ASP A 63 -31.86 -2.31 24.32
C ASP A 63 -31.54 -0.86 24.79
N ASP A 64 -31.66 0.07 23.83
CA ASP A 64 -32.21 1.45 23.84
C ASP A 64 -32.25 2.31 25.13
N ASP A 65 -31.66 3.51 25.08
CA ASP A 65 -32.37 4.80 24.87
C ASP A 65 -31.49 6.03 25.20
N ASP A 66 -31.76 7.11 24.46
CA ASP A 66 -31.09 8.41 24.38
C ASP A 66 -30.82 9.14 25.71
N ASP A 67 -29.66 9.82 25.82
CA ASP A 67 -29.62 11.20 26.33
C ASP A 67 -28.29 11.91 25.98
N ASP A 68 -28.46 13.12 25.42
CA ASP A 68 -27.47 13.99 24.81
C ASP A 68 -27.10 15.08 25.83
N LEU A 69 -25.97 14.99 26.54
CA LEU A 69 -25.45 16.08 27.39
C LEU A 69 -23.92 16.20 27.37
N SER A 70 -23.49 17.29 26.73
CA SER A 70 -22.26 18.09 26.90
C SER A 70 -21.29 17.70 28.02
N ASN A 71 -20.06 17.35 27.60
CA ASN A 71 -18.82 17.46 28.37
C ASN A 71 -18.49 18.95 28.62
N ASP A 72 -19.01 19.51 29.71
CA ASP A 72 -18.60 20.80 30.29
C ASP A 72 -19.06 20.83 31.74
N ALA A 73 -18.45 20.05 32.64
CA ALA A 73 -18.52 20.23 34.11
C ALA A 73 -17.79 19.11 34.88
N GLN A 74 -16.46 19.01 34.83
CA GLN A 74 -15.66 18.42 35.92
C GLN A 74 -14.25 19.06 35.98
N GLU A 75 -14.14 20.36 35.71
CA GLU A 75 -12.89 21.14 35.82
C GLU A 75 -12.95 22.25 36.89
N GLU A 76 -13.95 22.21 37.78
CA GLU A 76 -14.09 23.14 38.91
C GLU A 76 -14.43 22.36 40.18
N GLN A 77 -13.42 21.82 40.87
CA GLN A 77 -13.45 21.52 42.30
C GLN A 77 -12.09 20.97 42.73
N PHE A 78 -11.05 21.82 42.79
CA PHE A 78 -9.86 21.66 43.66
C PHE A 78 -9.02 22.95 43.60
N GLU A 79 -9.65 24.10 43.85
CA GLU A 79 -8.98 25.36 44.19
C GLU A 79 -9.64 25.91 45.48
N GLU A 80 -9.22 25.40 46.63
CA GLU A 80 -9.32 26.10 47.93
C GLU A 80 -8.55 25.29 49.00
N GLU A 81 -7.23 25.47 49.03
CA GLU A 81 -6.37 25.40 50.23
C GLU A 81 -4.94 25.75 49.81
N LEU A 82 -4.68 27.05 49.61
CA LEU A 82 -3.36 27.61 49.31
C LEU A 82 -3.11 28.79 50.26
N ASP A 83 -2.95 28.47 51.55
CA ASP A 83 -2.40 29.37 52.56
C ASP A 83 -1.37 28.58 53.39
N ASP A 84 -0.14 28.48 52.86
CA ASP A 84 1.08 28.23 53.66
C ASP A 84 2.36 28.44 52.82
N ILE A 85 2.43 29.59 52.12
CA ILE A 85 3.62 30.01 51.35
C ILE A 85 4.69 30.69 52.23
N ASP A 86 4.36 31.10 53.45
CA ASP A 86 5.32 31.71 54.39
C ASP A 86 6.21 30.68 55.11
N THR A 87 5.79 29.42 55.19
CA THR A 87 6.53 28.33 55.88
C THR A 87 7.73 27.82 55.07
N LEU A 88 7.75 28.04 53.74
CA LEU A 88 8.84 27.60 52.85
C LEU A 88 9.94 28.65 52.64
N GLN A 89 9.67 29.94 52.88
CA GLN A 89 10.71 30.98 52.87
C GLN A 89 11.55 30.99 54.15
N GLN A 90 11.01 30.47 55.26
CA GLN A 90 11.70 30.44 56.56
C GLN A 90 12.69 29.26 56.68
N ILE A 91 12.47 28.16 55.96
CA ILE A 91 13.38 26.99 55.95
C ILE A 91 14.63 27.24 55.09
N GLN A 92 14.55 28.13 54.10
CA GLN A 92 15.68 28.44 53.22
C GLN A 92 16.70 29.42 53.84
N ALA A 93 16.31 30.14 54.92
CA ALA A 93 17.19 31.04 55.66
C ALA A 93 18.11 30.31 56.67
N ASP A 94 17.67 29.15 57.21
CA ASP A 94 18.39 28.44 58.29
C ASP A 94 19.47 27.45 57.81
N ILE A 95 19.52 27.10 56.52
CA ILE A 95 20.53 26.17 55.97
C ILE A 95 21.85 26.89 55.58
N SER A 96 21.84 28.22 55.53
CA SER A 96 22.98 29.01 55.00
C SER A 96 24.06 29.36 56.03
N ASN A 97 23.87 29.11 57.34
CA ASN A 97 24.85 29.46 58.38
C ASN A 97 24.75 28.55 59.63
N PRO A 98 25.71 27.66 59.91
CA PRO A 98 25.86 27.12 61.27
C PRO A 98 26.68 28.10 62.14
N PRO A 99 26.20 28.51 63.33
CA PRO A 99 26.99 29.31 64.27
C PRO A 99 27.87 28.40 65.12
N GLY A 100 29.19 28.65 65.12
CA GLY A 100 30.10 28.13 66.14
C GLY A 100 31.47 27.66 65.65
N ALA A 101 32.32 28.58 65.20
CA ALA A 101 33.76 28.44 65.39
C ALA A 101 34.40 29.83 65.46
N VAL A 102 34.95 30.09 66.64
CA VAL A 102 35.48 31.35 67.14
C VAL A 102 36.80 31.74 66.46
N GLU A 103 37.00 33.05 66.40
CA GLU A 103 38.15 33.83 65.92
C GLU A 103 39.54 33.27 66.26
N MET A 104 40.49 33.41 65.31
CA MET A 104 41.74 34.14 65.56
C MET A 104 42.44 34.47 64.23
N THR A 105 42.42 35.75 63.89
CA THR A 105 43.25 36.36 62.84
C THR A 105 44.57 36.87 63.38
N GLN A 106 45.57 36.85 62.49
CA GLN A 106 46.85 37.59 62.47
C GLN A 106 48.04 36.98 63.24
N HIS A 107 49.05 36.49 62.50
CA HIS A 107 50.24 37.29 62.25
C HIS A 107 51.13 36.71 61.13
N THR A 108 51.71 37.64 60.41
CA THR A 108 52.78 37.60 59.41
C THR A 108 54.02 36.76 59.76
N SER A 109 54.64 36.19 58.73
CA SER A 109 56.01 36.52 58.26
C SER A 109 56.93 35.32 58.00
N VAL A 110 57.59 35.42 56.83
CA VAL A 110 59.00 35.10 56.59
C VAL A 110 59.43 33.63 56.60
N GLY A 111 59.98 33.19 55.46
CA GLY A 111 60.96 32.11 55.53
C GLY A 111 61.25 31.35 54.25
N ALA A 112 61.57 32.04 53.16
CA ALA A 112 62.32 31.39 52.09
C ALA A 112 63.59 30.77 52.67
N LYS A 113 63.72 29.45 52.65
CA LYS A 113 64.98 28.66 52.70
C LYS A 113 64.67 27.19 53.02
N ARG A 114 64.16 26.43 52.05
CA ARG A 114 64.38 24.97 52.01
C ARG A 114 63.89 24.38 50.70
N LEU A 115 64.60 24.67 49.61
CA LEU A 115 64.55 23.86 48.37
C LEU A 115 65.81 24.10 47.49
N ARG A 116 66.93 24.52 48.10
CA ARG A 116 68.27 24.54 47.47
C ARG A 116 69.03 23.23 47.69
N PHE A 117 68.38 22.10 47.45
CA PHE A 117 69.08 20.81 47.52
C PHE A 117 68.88 19.90 46.29
N LEU A 118 68.03 20.30 45.33
CA LEU A 118 67.81 19.52 44.11
C LEU A 118 68.59 20.02 42.87
N SER A 119 69.46 21.02 43.02
CA SER A 119 70.21 21.62 41.90
C SER A 119 71.63 21.06 41.69
N LYS A 120 71.96 19.87 42.23
CA LYS A 120 73.31 19.28 42.18
C LYS A 120 73.42 17.92 41.47
N ILE A 121 72.43 17.52 40.67
CA ILE A 121 72.54 16.31 39.84
C ILE A 121 72.98 16.70 38.41
N PRO A 122 74.19 16.32 37.96
CA PRO A 122 74.68 16.66 36.63
C PRO A 122 74.29 15.58 35.63
N PHE A 123 73.03 15.56 35.19
CA PHE A 123 72.63 14.74 34.05
C PHE A 123 71.51 15.44 33.29
N PHE A 124 71.87 16.42 32.46
CA PHE A 124 71.27 16.79 31.17
C PHE A 124 71.78 18.19 30.79
N ARG A 125 72.82 18.19 29.95
CA ARG A 125 73.35 19.37 29.29
C ARG A 125 72.25 19.91 28.35
N ARG A 126 71.75 21.12 28.60
CA ARG A 126 70.79 21.83 27.74
C ARG A 126 71.39 21.99 26.34
N SER A 127 70.85 21.32 25.33
CA SER A 127 70.95 21.81 23.95
C SER A 127 69.97 22.98 23.79
N LYS A 128 70.36 24.01 23.02
CA LYS A 128 69.50 25.15 22.72
C LYS A 128 68.38 24.68 21.78
N GLU A 129 67.14 24.62 22.26
CA GLU A 129 65.96 24.50 21.40
C GLU A 129 65.70 25.82 20.64
N PRO A 130 65.25 25.78 19.37
CA PRO A 130 64.87 26.97 18.63
C PRO A 130 63.58 27.58 19.20
N LYS A 131 63.41 28.90 19.07
CA LYS A 131 62.24 29.65 19.54
C LYS A 131 60.94 29.06 18.93
N LYS A 132 60.06 28.50 19.78
CA LYS A 132 58.71 28.09 19.39
C LYS A 132 57.87 29.32 19.00
N PRO A 133 57.06 29.26 17.93
CA PRO A 133 56.14 30.34 17.58
C PRO A 133 55.11 30.55 18.70
N LYS A 134 54.69 31.81 18.92
CA LYS A 134 53.66 32.16 19.91
C LYS A 134 52.37 31.40 19.58
N ALA A 135 52.04 30.40 20.38
CA ALA A 135 50.78 29.68 20.25
C ALA A 135 49.61 30.63 20.55
N ARG A 136 48.73 30.85 19.56
CA ARG A 136 47.43 31.50 19.75
C ARG A 136 46.64 30.64 20.73
N ARG A 137 46.36 31.14 21.94
CA ARG A 137 45.47 30.45 22.90
C ARG A 137 44.06 30.44 22.31
N LEU A 138 43.68 29.34 21.68
CA LEU A 138 42.28 29.07 21.34
C LEU A 138 41.50 29.01 22.65
N LYS A 139 40.49 29.86 22.77
CA LYS A 139 39.61 29.87 23.94
C LYS A 139 38.67 28.66 23.84
N LEU A 140 38.35 28.05 24.97
CA LEU A 140 37.63 26.77 25.03
C LEU A 140 36.31 26.77 24.24
N TYR A 141 35.58 27.89 24.22
CA TYR A 141 34.34 28.05 23.45
C TYR A 141 34.52 27.99 21.92
N GLU A 142 35.69 28.36 21.38
CA GLU A 142 35.93 28.27 19.93
C GLU A 142 36.08 26.82 19.47
N ILE A 143 36.56 25.93 20.34
CA ILE A 143 36.66 24.49 20.08
C ILE A 143 35.26 23.86 20.06
N PHE A 144 34.42 24.21 21.04
CA PHE A 144 33.01 23.78 21.07
C PHE A 144 32.23 24.24 19.84
N ARG A 145 32.41 25.50 19.40
CA ARG A 145 31.72 26.03 18.21
C ARG A 145 32.07 25.29 16.90
N TYR A 146 33.30 24.80 16.75
CA TYR A 146 33.70 24.04 15.56
C TYR A 146 33.18 22.60 15.61
N ALA A 147 33.16 21.96 16.78
CA ALA A 147 32.59 20.62 16.95
C ALA A 147 31.09 20.61 16.59
N ASP A 148 30.32 21.56 17.12
CA ASP A 148 28.89 21.67 16.85
C ASP A 148 28.58 21.87 15.35
N ILE A 149 29.38 22.67 14.63
CA ILE A 149 29.18 22.92 13.19
C ILE A 149 29.42 21.65 12.36
N TRP A 150 30.45 20.86 12.69
CA TRP A 150 30.73 19.60 11.99
C TRP A 150 29.69 18.52 12.31
N ASP A 151 29.19 18.47 13.54
CA ASP A 151 28.10 17.56 13.93
C ASP A 151 26.78 17.91 13.22
N ILE A 152 26.46 19.20 13.09
CA ILE A 152 25.33 19.67 12.29
C ILE A 152 25.50 19.29 10.82
N LEU A 153 26.71 19.42 10.26
CA LEU A 153 26.99 19.07 8.86
C LEU A 153 26.83 17.56 8.61
N LEU A 154 27.38 16.72 9.50
CA LEU A 154 27.25 15.25 9.40
C LEU A 154 25.81 14.79 9.63
N MET A 155 25.07 15.47 10.52
CA MET A 155 23.64 15.25 10.68
C MET A 155 22.89 15.54 9.38
N ILE A 156 23.12 16.70 8.74
CA ILE A 156 22.48 17.07 7.47
C ILE A 156 22.79 16.05 6.36
N ILE A 157 24.06 15.62 6.25
CA ILE A 157 24.46 14.59 5.26
C ILE A 157 23.76 13.26 5.55
N GLY A 158 23.69 12.83 6.82
CA GLY A 158 22.97 11.63 7.24
C GLY A 158 21.48 11.71 6.94
N THR A 159 20.83 12.85 7.22
CA THR A 159 19.41 13.07 6.93
C THR A 159 19.14 13.07 5.42
N ILE A 160 20.02 13.68 4.61
CA ILE A 160 19.91 13.64 3.15
C ILE A 160 20.10 12.20 2.64
N ALA A 161 21.06 11.45 3.17
CA ALA A 161 21.26 10.04 2.81
C ALA A 161 20.07 9.17 3.22
N ALA A 162 19.47 9.41 4.40
CA ALA A 162 18.26 8.75 4.88
C ALA A 162 17.06 9.04 3.97
N ILE A 163 16.87 10.31 3.58
CA ILE A 163 15.83 10.71 2.64
C ILE A 163 16.06 10.05 1.28
N ILE A 164 17.29 10.03 0.76
CA ILE A 164 17.60 9.36 -0.52
C ILE A 164 17.36 7.84 -0.43
N ALA A 165 17.74 7.20 0.69
CA ALA A 165 17.51 5.77 0.91
C ALA A 165 16.02 5.44 1.06
N GLY A 166 15.28 6.20 1.87
CA GLY A 166 13.83 6.05 2.08
C GLY A 166 13.00 6.40 0.83
N VAL A 167 13.49 7.28 -0.04
CA VAL A 167 12.87 7.57 -1.35
C VAL A 167 13.17 6.48 -2.39
N SER A 168 14.21 5.66 -2.19
CA SER A 168 14.67 4.68 -3.20
C SER A 168 13.98 3.31 -3.17
N HIS A 169 13.22 2.97 -2.13
CA HIS A 169 12.41 1.74 -2.10
C HIS A 169 10.95 2.09 -1.80
N SER A 170 10.10 2.08 -2.82
CA SER A 170 8.68 2.36 -2.65
C SER A 170 8.02 1.28 -1.80
N ASP A 171 7.48 1.65 -0.64
CA ASP A 171 6.68 0.84 0.30
C ASP A 171 5.65 -0.10 -0.38
N ASN A 172 5.15 0.32 -1.54
CA ASN A 172 4.15 -0.42 -2.31
C ASN A 172 4.73 -1.62 -3.08
N VAL A 173 6.03 -1.68 -3.37
CA VAL A 173 6.62 -2.76 -4.18
C VAL A 173 6.70 -4.07 -3.40
N PHE A 174 7.14 -4.07 -2.14
CA PHE A 174 7.16 -5.28 -1.33
C PHE A 174 5.74 -5.76 -1.00
N SER A 175 4.86 -4.82 -0.64
CA SER A 175 3.44 -5.11 -0.38
C SER A 175 2.76 -5.72 -1.61
N TYR A 176 2.99 -5.15 -2.78
CA TYR A 176 2.49 -5.68 -4.05
C TYR A 176 3.12 -7.03 -4.39
N ALA A 177 4.43 -7.20 -4.23
CA ALA A 177 5.13 -8.44 -4.54
C ALA A 177 4.65 -9.59 -3.64
N LEU A 178 4.52 -9.35 -2.33
CA LEU A 178 4.00 -10.34 -1.39
C LEU A 178 2.55 -10.69 -1.72
N PHE A 179 1.67 -9.70 -1.87
CA PHE A 179 0.26 -9.95 -2.19
C PHE A 179 0.10 -10.69 -3.52
N ARG A 180 0.85 -10.28 -4.56
CA ARG A 180 0.86 -10.94 -5.87
C ARG A 180 1.29 -12.40 -5.75
N ASN A 181 2.33 -12.71 -4.98
CA ASN A 181 2.81 -14.08 -4.83
C ASN A 181 1.89 -14.94 -3.95
N ILE A 182 1.27 -14.37 -2.91
CA ILE A 182 0.21 -15.04 -2.14
C ILE A 182 -0.94 -15.45 -3.08
N LEU A 183 -1.42 -14.54 -3.94
CA LEU A 183 -2.50 -14.85 -4.90
C LEU A 183 -2.14 -15.89 -5.96
N ARG A 184 -0.84 -16.18 -6.15
CA ARG A 184 -0.37 -17.24 -7.06
C ARG A 184 -0.23 -18.59 -6.39
N GLN A 185 -0.37 -18.70 -5.07
CA GLN A 185 -0.25 -19.98 -4.37
C GLN A 185 -1.42 -20.91 -4.68
N GLU A 186 -1.18 -22.21 -4.64
CA GLU A 186 -2.21 -23.23 -4.81
C GLU A 186 -3.14 -23.33 -3.60
N ILE A 187 -4.35 -23.84 -3.77
CA ILE A 187 -5.35 -23.94 -2.68
C ILE A 187 -4.82 -24.81 -1.52
N GLY A 188 -4.08 -25.87 -1.80
CA GLY A 188 -3.46 -26.69 -0.75
C GLY A 188 -2.49 -25.95 0.16
N TRP A 189 -1.89 -24.84 -0.29
CA TRP A 189 -1.08 -23.97 0.58
C TRP A 189 -1.96 -23.15 1.53
N PHE A 190 -3.11 -22.67 1.06
CA PHE A 190 -4.10 -21.95 1.87
C PHE A 190 -4.84 -22.85 2.87
N ASP A 191 -4.91 -24.16 2.65
CA ASP A 191 -5.44 -25.09 3.64
C ASP A 191 -4.55 -25.20 4.90
N VAL A 192 -3.25 -24.92 4.74
CA VAL A 192 -2.25 -24.99 5.82
C VAL A 192 -2.04 -23.62 6.48
N HIS A 193 -2.25 -22.52 5.75
CA HIS A 193 -2.05 -21.15 6.23
C HIS A 193 -3.38 -20.41 6.43
N ASN A 194 -3.60 -19.87 7.62
CA ASN A 194 -4.86 -19.17 7.91
C ASN A 194 -4.88 -17.77 7.28
N ALA A 195 -6.03 -17.33 6.75
CA ALA A 195 -6.21 -15.98 6.22
C ALA A 195 -5.85 -14.87 7.22
N GLY A 196 -6.12 -15.06 8.52
CA GLY A 196 -5.75 -14.09 9.56
C GLY A 196 -4.24 -13.95 9.75
N GLU A 197 -3.51 -15.08 9.67
CA GLU A 197 -2.05 -15.11 9.72
C GLU A 197 -1.44 -14.41 8.51
N LEU A 198 -1.94 -14.70 7.30
CA LEU A 198 -1.50 -14.03 6.07
C LEU A 198 -1.77 -12.52 6.09
N SER A 199 -2.91 -12.10 6.66
CA SER A 199 -3.21 -10.68 6.86
C SER A 199 -2.23 -10.02 7.83
N ASN A 200 -1.86 -10.71 8.91
CA ASN A 200 -0.86 -10.22 9.85
C ASN A 200 0.53 -10.09 9.21
N HIS A 201 0.93 -11.04 8.36
CA HIS A 201 2.17 -10.92 7.59
C HIS A 201 2.14 -9.73 6.62
N LEU A 202 0.99 -9.49 5.97
CA LEU A 202 0.81 -8.36 5.06
C LEU A 202 0.87 -6.99 5.75
N ILE A 203 0.42 -6.89 7.00
CA ILE A 203 0.32 -5.62 7.73
C ILE A 203 1.52 -5.42 8.66
N ASN A 204 1.78 -6.37 9.56
CA ASN A 204 2.73 -6.19 10.65
C ASN A 204 4.16 -6.52 10.23
N ASP A 205 4.39 -7.63 9.51
CA ASP A 205 5.75 -8.03 9.14
C ASP A 205 6.34 -7.17 8.03
N LEU A 206 5.52 -6.77 7.05
CA LEU A 206 5.89 -5.74 6.08
C LEU A 206 6.22 -4.40 6.76
N GLY A 207 5.44 -4.02 7.78
CA GLY A 207 5.72 -2.83 8.59
C GLY A 207 7.09 -2.90 9.27
N LYS A 208 7.42 -4.02 9.92
CA LYS A 208 8.74 -4.21 10.57
C LYS A 208 9.90 -4.18 9.58
N ILE A 209 9.76 -4.83 8.42
CA ILE A 209 10.79 -4.79 7.36
C ILE A 209 10.99 -3.33 6.89
N LYS A 210 9.88 -2.62 6.69
CA LYS A 210 9.89 -1.21 6.30
C LYS A 210 10.61 -0.36 7.35
N ASP A 211 10.26 -0.47 8.63
CA ASP A 211 10.87 0.31 9.71
C ASP A 211 12.36 -0.02 9.84
N GLY A 212 12.74 -1.29 9.70
CA GLY A 212 14.13 -1.74 9.67
C GLY A 212 14.96 -1.08 8.56
N ILE A 213 14.41 -0.99 7.34
CA ILE A 213 15.13 -0.41 6.19
C ILE A 213 15.10 1.12 6.21
N ASN A 214 13.95 1.72 6.51
CA ASN A 214 13.72 3.16 6.34
C ASN A 214 14.20 4.00 7.53
N GLU A 215 14.15 3.46 8.74
CA GLU A 215 14.51 4.19 9.96
C GLU A 215 15.80 3.65 10.57
N GLN A 216 15.90 2.33 10.76
CA GLN A 216 16.99 1.75 11.53
C GLN A 216 18.34 1.75 10.78
N VAL A 217 18.33 1.43 9.47
CA VAL A 217 19.57 1.43 8.66
C VAL A 217 20.18 2.85 8.55
N PRO A 218 19.41 3.92 8.21
CA PRO A 218 19.97 5.27 8.18
C PRO A 218 20.46 5.76 9.53
N ASP A 219 19.76 5.43 10.61
CA ASP A 219 20.19 5.79 11.96
C ASP A 219 21.49 5.09 12.34
N PHE A 220 21.62 3.80 12.01
CA PHE A 220 22.85 3.04 12.23
C PHE A 220 24.03 3.65 11.47
N ILE A 221 23.86 3.94 10.17
CA ILE A 221 24.90 4.55 9.33
C ILE A 221 25.30 5.91 9.89
N SER A 222 24.31 6.72 10.29
CA SER A 222 24.54 8.04 10.86
C SER A 222 25.29 7.95 12.21
N LEU A 223 24.93 6.99 13.06
CA LEU A 223 25.59 6.79 14.35
C LEU A 223 27.05 6.33 14.18
N LEU A 224 27.28 5.40 13.24
CA LEU A 224 28.62 4.93 12.90
C LEU A 224 29.49 6.06 12.34
N ALA A 225 28.93 6.86 11.42
CA ALA A 225 29.61 8.02 10.84
C ALA A 225 29.98 9.06 11.90
N ARG A 226 29.07 9.37 12.85
CA ARG A 226 29.33 10.27 13.98
C ARG A 226 30.42 9.73 14.90
N MET A 227 30.38 8.44 15.25
CA MET A 227 31.40 7.81 16.09
C MET A 227 32.80 7.87 15.45
N LEU A 228 32.91 7.50 14.17
CA LEU A 228 34.16 7.53 13.43
C LEU A 228 34.66 8.96 13.22
N GLY A 229 33.75 9.89 12.86
CA GLY A 229 34.05 11.31 12.69
C GLY A 229 34.61 11.94 13.97
N ALA A 230 33.97 11.68 15.12
CA ALA A 230 34.41 12.16 16.42
C ALA A 230 35.78 11.59 16.82
N LEU A 231 36.02 10.30 16.57
CA LEU A 231 37.31 9.67 16.86
C LEU A 231 38.44 10.25 15.99
N ILE A 232 38.20 10.43 14.68
CA ILE A 232 39.16 11.01 13.74
C ILE A 232 39.47 12.45 14.14
N TYR A 233 38.45 13.25 14.46
CA TYR A 233 38.62 14.63 14.93
C TYR A 233 39.44 14.70 16.23
N ALA A 234 39.14 13.83 17.20
CA ALA A 234 39.87 13.77 18.48
C ALA A 234 41.34 13.34 18.30
N LEU A 235 41.62 12.40 17.40
CA LEU A 235 42.99 11.99 17.08
C LEU A 235 43.76 13.10 16.32
N ALA A 236 43.09 13.82 15.42
CA ALA A 236 43.69 14.91 14.64
C ALA A 236 44.04 16.14 15.49
N THR A 237 43.21 16.48 16.48
CA THR A 237 43.44 17.63 17.38
C THR A 237 44.50 17.33 18.45
N GLY A 238 44.51 16.11 19.00
CA GLY A 238 45.40 15.79 20.12
C GLY A 238 45.53 14.30 20.43
N TRP A 239 46.18 13.53 19.54
CA TRP A 239 46.33 12.07 19.67
C TRP A 239 46.81 11.55 21.04
N LYS A 240 47.72 12.25 21.72
CA LYS A 240 48.22 11.82 23.05
C LYS A 240 47.16 11.89 24.13
N LEU A 241 46.32 12.92 24.12
CA LEU A 241 45.25 13.12 25.09
C LEU A 241 44.10 12.14 24.83
N THR A 242 43.78 11.94 23.55
CA THR A 242 42.75 11.00 23.09
C THR A 242 43.07 9.56 23.47
N LEU A 243 44.33 9.11 23.37
CA LEU A 243 44.74 7.77 23.82
C LEU A 243 44.59 7.56 25.34
N VAL A 244 44.82 8.61 26.14
CA VAL A 244 44.60 8.53 27.60
C VAL A 244 43.11 8.36 27.89
N PHE A 245 42.23 9.13 27.25
CA PHE A 245 40.78 8.97 27.41
C PHE A 245 40.28 7.61 26.91
N LEU A 246 40.82 7.11 25.79
CA LEU A 246 40.49 5.79 25.25
C LEU A 246 40.87 4.65 26.21
N SER A 247 41.89 4.84 27.06
CA SER A 247 42.27 3.83 28.07
C SER A 247 41.29 3.74 29.24
N VAL A 248 40.53 4.80 29.52
CA VAL A 248 39.56 4.86 30.63
C VAL A 248 38.16 4.42 30.18
N SER A 249 37.82 4.59 28.89
CA SER A 249 36.51 4.25 28.34
C SER A 249 36.03 2.80 28.56
N PRO A 250 36.84 1.72 28.46
CA PRO A 250 36.33 0.36 28.69
C PRO A 250 35.84 0.15 30.13
N PHE A 251 36.40 0.86 31.11
CA PHE A 251 35.96 0.76 32.49
C PHE A 251 34.59 1.43 32.70
N VAL A 252 34.38 2.58 32.06
CA VAL A 252 33.08 3.29 32.07
C VAL A 252 32.00 2.47 31.36
N ILE A 253 32.34 1.85 30.22
CA ILE A 253 31.41 0.97 29.49
C ILE A 253 31.05 -0.25 30.35
N LEU A 254 32.02 -0.85 31.05
CA LEU A 254 31.77 -2.01 31.91
C LEU A 254 30.83 -1.69 33.08
N THR A 255 31.07 -0.60 33.81
CA THR A 255 30.21 -0.20 34.93
C THR A 255 28.80 0.14 34.46
N PHE A 256 28.66 0.74 33.28
CA PHE A 256 27.36 1.01 32.65
C PHE A 256 26.58 -0.27 32.33
N ASN A 257 27.22 -1.24 31.66
CA ASN A 257 26.59 -2.53 31.33
C ASN A 257 26.17 -3.31 32.58
N LEU A 258 27.00 -3.31 33.63
CA LEU A 258 26.65 -3.95 34.90
C LEU A 258 25.43 -3.31 35.55
N THR A 259 25.32 -1.98 35.47
CA THR A 259 24.17 -1.26 36.03
C THR A 259 22.88 -1.58 35.27
N ILE A 260 22.93 -1.69 33.93
CA ILE A 260 21.77 -2.12 33.10
C ILE A 260 21.27 -3.49 33.53
N LEU A 261 22.16 -4.46 33.72
CA LEU A 261 21.77 -5.82 34.14
C LEU A 261 21.09 -5.81 35.52
N VAL A 262 21.56 -4.96 36.42
CA VAL A 262 20.95 -4.78 37.74
C VAL A 262 19.56 -4.17 37.61
N ILE A 263 19.39 -3.12 36.79
CA ILE A 263 18.10 -2.47 36.55
C ILE A 263 17.10 -3.48 35.99
N VAL A 264 17.44 -4.19 34.91
CA VAL A 264 16.56 -5.21 34.30
C VAL A 264 16.09 -6.23 35.34
N LYS A 265 17.01 -6.69 36.21
CA LYS A 265 16.68 -7.64 37.28
C LYS A 265 15.70 -7.07 38.31
N TYR A 266 15.83 -5.80 38.67
CA TYR A 266 14.92 -5.14 39.61
C TYR A 266 13.57 -4.80 38.96
N THR A 267 13.56 -4.31 37.73
CA THR A 267 12.33 -4.04 36.97
C THR A 267 11.49 -5.30 36.80
N VAL A 268 12.11 -6.46 36.48
CA VAL A 268 11.37 -7.74 36.40
C VAL A 268 10.78 -8.14 37.77
N LYS A 269 11.49 -7.87 38.87
CA LYS A 269 11.01 -8.15 40.23
C LYS A 269 9.84 -7.25 40.62
N GLU A 270 9.88 -5.99 40.21
CA GLU A 270 8.82 -5.00 40.39
C GLU A 270 7.57 -5.35 39.59
N ILE A 271 7.71 -5.66 38.29
CA ILE A 271 6.59 -6.11 37.44
C ILE A 271 5.90 -7.35 38.03
N LYS A 272 6.66 -8.30 38.58
CA LYS A 272 6.09 -9.50 39.23
C LYS A 272 5.32 -9.17 40.51
N ALA A 273 5.82 -8.23 41.31
CA ALA A 273 5.13 -7.80 42.52
C ALA A 273 3.83 -7.06 42.17
N PHE A 274 3.88 -6.19 41.17
CA PHE A 274 2.73 -5.46 40.66
C PHE A 274 1.67 -6.40 40.07
N ALA A 275 2.06 -7.36 39.23
CA ALA A 275 1.15 -8.35 38.64
C ALA A 275 0.35 -9.14 39.70
N ALA A 276 0.98 -9.45 40.84
CA ALA A 276 0.32 -10.16 41.94
C ALA A 276 -0.75 -9.30 42.66
N ALA A 277 -0.61 -7.97 42.63
CA ALA A 277 -1.62 -7.03 43.13
C ALA A 277 -2.72 -6.82 42.07
N SER A 278 -2.34 -6.61 40.80
CA SER A 278 -3.28 -6.45 39.68
C SER A 278 -4.21 -7.65 39.51
N SER A 279 -3.70 -8.88 39.71
CA SER A 279 -4.52 -10.10 39.64
C SER A 279 -5.65 -10.11 40.67
N ILE A 280 -5.43 -9.60 41.89
CA ILE A 280 -6.51 -9.48 42.88
C ILE A 280 -7.49 -8.38 42.47
N ALA A 281 -6.98 -7.23 42.02
CA ALA A 281 -7.86 -6.16 41.56
C ALA A 281 -8.78 -6.64 40.43
N GLN A 282 -8.24 -7.40 39.48
CA GLN A 282 -9.03 -7.99 38.39
C GLN A 282 -10.07 -8.99 38.90
N GLU A 283 -9.70 -9.88 39.82
CA GLU A 283 -10.63 -10.84 40.46
C GLU A 283 -11.81 -10.11 41.14
N VAL A 284 -11.52 -9.04 41.89
CA VAL A 284 -12.50 -8.24 42.62
C VAL A 284 -13.40 -7.44 41.69
N ILE A 285 -12.83 -6.79 40.66
CA ILE A 285 -13.59 -5.98 39.70
C ILE A 285 -14.51 -6.86 38.84
N GLN A 286 -14.01 -8.00 38.35
CA GLN A 286 -14.82 -8.94 37.57
C GLN A 286 -15.99 -9.50 38.39
N ASN A 287 -15.84 -9.62 39.71
CA ASN A 287 -16.85 -10.17 40.62
C ASN A 287 -17.44 -9.13 41.57
N ILE A 288 -17.48 -7.85 41.19
CA ILE A 288 -17.84 -6.75 42.09
C ILE A 288 -19.24 -6.89 42.69
N ARG A 289 -20.19 -7.49 41.94
CA ARG A 289 -21.55 -7.77 42.42
C ARG A 289 -21.54 -8.75 43.60
N THR A 290 -20.71 -9.79 43.55
CA THR A 290 -20.54 -10.77 44.62
C THR A 290 -19.89 -10.13 45.85
N VAL A 291 -18.80 -9.39 45.64
CA VAL A 291 -18.10 -8.69 46.73
C VAL A 291 -19.04 -7.71 47.43
N THR A 292 -19.87 -6.99 46.67
CA THR A 292 -20.86 -6.04 47.20
C THR A 292 -22.02 -6.75 47.91
N ALA A 293 -22.53 -7.84 47.35
CA ALA A 293 -23.62 -8.62 47.93
C ALA A 293 -23.28 -9.22 49.30
N PHE A 294 -22.02 -9.59 49.53
CA PHE A 294 -21.53 -10.12 50.80
C PHE A 294 -20.86 -9.08 51.70
N HIS A 295 -20.92 -7.79 51.34
CA HIS A 295 -20.29 -6.70 52.11
C HIS A 295 -18.78 -6.91 52.34
N GLY A 296 -18.10 -7.52 51.35
CA GLY A 296 -16.71 -7.97 51.44
C GLY A 296 -15.66 -6.92 51.03
N GLN A 297 -16.04 -5.67 50.78
CA GLN A 297 -15.13 -4.65 50.23
C GLN A 297 -13.90 -4.42 51.12
N ALA A 298 -14.11 -4.25 52.43
CA ALA A 298 -13.01 -4.04 53.38
C ALA A 298 -12.04 -5.24 53.44
N LYS A 299 -12.54 -6.46 53.21
CA LYS A 299 -11.73 -7.69 53.20
C LYS A 299 -10.84 -7.76 51.95
N GLU A 300 -11.36 -7.36 50.80
CA GLU A 300 -10.57 -7.32 49.56
C GLU A 300 -9.58 -6.13 49.55
N GLU A 301 -9.93 -5.01 50.20
CA GLU A 301 -9.00 -3.89 50.44
C GLU A 301 -7.81 -4.32 51.31
N GLU A 302 -8.05 -5.05 52.40
CA GLU A 302 -7.01 -5.62 53.25
C GLU A 302 -6.17 -6.70 52.52
N ARG A 303 -6.76 -7.42 51.55
CA ARG A 303 -6.04 -8.39 50.70
C ARG A 303 -5.15 -7.70 49.65
N TYR A 304 -5.55 -6.52 49.18
CA TYR A 304 -4.82 -5.73 48.18
C TYR A 304 -3.64 -4.95 48.80
N GLY A 305 -3.86 -4.25 49.92
CA GLY A 305 -2.89 -3.34 50.55
C GLY A 305 -1.48 -3.93 50.78
N PRO A 306 -1.34 -5.09 51.45
CA PRO A 306 -0.03 -5.70 51.73
C PRO A 306 0.78 -6.08 50.48
N LYS A 307 0.10 -6.35 49.35
CA LYS A 307 0.79 -6.63 48.09
C LYS A 307 1.28 -5.37 47.38
N LEU A 308 0.58 -4.25 47.57
CA LEU A 308 1.01 -2.94 47.08
C LEU A 308 2.22 -2.43 47.85
N VAL A 309 2.20 -2.50 49.19
CA VAL A 309 3.30 -2.03 50.06
C VAL A 309 4.59 -2.84 49.85
N ARG A 310 4.47 -4.14 49.52
CA ARG A 310 5.63 -4.96 49.16
C ARG A 310 6.28 -4.53 47.84
N SER A 311 5.57 -3.80 46.99
CA SER A 311 6.11 -3.12 45.80
C SER A 311 6.90 -1.85 46.18
N GLU A 312 6.51 -1.14 47.24
CA GLU A 312 7.11 0.14 47.65
C GLU A 312 8.35 0.00 48.55
N CYS A 313 8.55 -1.15 49.23
CA CYS A 313 9.62 -1.35 50.23
C CYS A 313 11.06 -1.47 49.69
N THR A 314 11.33 -1.16 48.42
CA THR A 314 12.70 -0.95 47.96
C THR A 314 13.13 0.48 48.30
N ASN A 315 14.02 0.64 49.29
CA ASN A 315 14.51 1.92 49.84
C ASN A 315 15.18 2.90 48.84
N TYR A 316 15.15 2.58 47.54
CA TYR A 316 15.43 3.52 46.47
C TYR A 316 14.16 3.60 45.64
N SER A 317 13.55 4.79 45.55
CA SER A 317 12.53 5.01 44.52
C SER A 317 13.18 4.71 43.16
N ALA A 318 12.54 3.88 42.35
CA ALA A 318 12.99 3.60 40.98
C ALA A 318 13.27 4.92 40.25
N GLY A 319 12.48 5.98 40.54
CA GLY A 319 12.68 7.33 40.04
C GLY A 319 14.01 7.97 40.44
N SER A 320 14.50 7.79 41.68
CA SER A 320 15.78 8.37 42.13
C SER A 320 16.99 7.72 41.44
N VAL A 321 16.93 6.40 41.21
CA VAL A 321 17.95 5.66 40.46
C VAL A 321 17.90 6.04 38.98
N ILE A 322 16.70 6.17 38.41
CA ILE A 322 16.47 6.64 37.03
C ILE A 322 16.97 8.07 36.84
N VAL A 323 16.75 9.00 37.77
CA VAL A 323 17.18 10.41 37.64
C VAL A 323 18.72 10.53 37.69
N VAL A 324 19.39 9.84 38.62
CA VAL A 324 20.87 9.81 38.69
C VAL A 324 21.46 9.13 37.45
N PHE A 325 20.79 8.07 36.97
CA PHE A 325 21.16 7.37 35.74
C PHE A 325 20.96 8.25 34.49
N VAL A 326 19.82 8.90 34.31
CA VAL A 326 19.51 9.82 33.20
C VAL A 326 20.48 10.98 33.17
N ALA A 327 20.86 11.55 34.33
CA ALA A 327 21.88 12.58 34.43
C ALA A 327 23.28 12.10 33.97
N CYS A 328 23.67 10.86 34.30
CA CYS A 328 24.91 10.25 33.79
C CYS A 328 24.80 9.82 32.31
N MET A 329 23.60 9.45 31.86
CA MET A 329 23.31 9.01 30.50
C MET A 329 23.38 10.18 29.52
N ILE A 330 22.83 11.35 29.89
CA ILE A 330 22.94 12.63 29.17
C ILE A 330 24.41 13.00 28.87
N ALA A 331 25.34 12.62 29.75
CA ALA A 331 26.77 12.82 29.55
C ALA A 331 27.44 11.84 28.54
N THR A 332 26.73 10.81 28.06
CA THR A 332 27.29 9.70 27.25
C THR A 332 26.45 9.31 26.01
N MET A 333 25.39 10.08 25.67
CA MET A 333 24.23 9.65 24.85
C MET A 333 24.47 9.17 23.41
N SER A 334 25.65 9.30 22.81
CA SER A 334 25.84 8.85 21.41
C SER A 334 26.06 7.34 21.26
N THR A 335 26.34 6.60 22.33
CA THR A 335 26.58 5.13 22.25
C THR A 335 25.39 4.29 22.71
N ALA A 336 24.53 4.83 23.59
CA ALA A 336 23.37 4.12 24.13
C ALA A 336 22.21 3.96 23.12
N GLN A 337 22.12 4.83 22.11
CA GLN A 337 21.09 4.73 21.05
C GLN A 337 21.33 3.56 20.07
N PHE A 338 22.45 2.85 20.16
CA PHE A 338 22.74 1.71 19.28
C PHE A 338 21.89 0.47 19.62
N ILE A 339 21.55 0.27 20.89
CA ILE A 339 20.90 -0.96 21.38
C ILE A 339 19.47 -1.14 20.84
N PRO A 340 18.55 -0.15 20.97
CA PRO A 340 17.19 -0.30 20.44
C PRO A 340 17.17 -0.42 18.91
N ASN A 341 18.04 0.31 18.20
CA ASN A 341 18.10 0.24 16.74
C ASN A 341 18.58 -1.12 16.24
N PHE A 342 19.51 -1.76 16.97
CA PHE A 342 19.95 -3.12 16.67
C PHE A 342 18.84 -4.15 16.89
N GLN A 343 18.04 -4.02 17.95
CA GLN A 343 16.91 -4.91 18.21
C GLN A 343 15.84 -4.80 17.11
N ASN A 344 15.43 -3.58 16.75
CA ASN A 344 14.44 -3.36 15.69
C ASN A 344 14.94 -3.87 14.33
N PHE A 345 16.24 -3.72 14.04
CA PHE A 345 16.85 -4.29 12.85
C PHE A 345 16.84 -5.84 12.86
N ALA A 346 17.10 -6.46 14.01
CA ALA A 346 17.03 -7.92 14.15
C ALA A 346 15.58 -8.44 13.99
N GLU A 347 14.60 -7.72 14.51
CA GLU A 347 13.17 -8.03 14.31
C GLU A 347 12.77 -7.91 12.84
N ALA A 348 13.26 -6.87 12.13
CA ALA A 348 13.03 -6.69 10.71
C ALA A 348 13.62 -7.84 9.86
N LEU A 349 14.83 -8.31 10.21
CA LEU A 349 15.42 -9.51 9.58
C LEU A 349 14.58 -10.76 9.83
N GLY A 350 14.07 -10.94 11.05
CA GLY A 350 13.21 -12.07 11.42
C GLY A 350 11.90 -12.10 10.63
N SER A 351 11.20 -10.96 10.55
CA SER A 351 9.99 -10.81 9.75
C SER A 351 10.25 -10.96 8.24
N GLY A 352 11.44 -10.59 7.78
CA GLY A 352 11.87 -10.77 6.39
C GLY A 352 11.89 -12.22 5.92
N ILE A 353 12.27 -13.17 6.78
CA ILE A 353 12.45 -14.58 6.40
C ILE A 353 11.18 -15.14 5.76
N TYR A 354 10.03 -15.00 6.44
CA TYR A 354 8.75 -15.51 5.93
C TYR A 354 8.32 -14.79 4.65
N VAL A 355 8.44 -13.45 4.61
CA VAL A 355 8.04 -12.65 3.45
C VAL A 355 8.82 -13.06 2.20
N PHE A 356 10.15 -13.21 2.31
CA PHE A 356 10.98 -13.67 1.21
C PHE A 356 10.74 -15.13 0.86
N GLU A 357 10.49 -16.00 1.84
CA GLU A 357 10.12 -17.39 1.61
C GLU A 357 8.86 -17.50 0.74
N VAL A 358 7.82 -16.71 1.03
CA VAL A 358 6.58 -16.69 0.22
C VAL A 358 6.81 -16.08 -1.17
N ILE A 359 7.64 -15.04 -1.28
CA ILE A 359 7.94 -14.39 -2.57
C ILE A 359 8.74 -15.33 -3.49
N ASP A 360 9.70 -16.06 -2.95
CA ASP A 360 10.59 -16.95 -3.70
C ASP A 360 10.01 -18.36 -3.90
N ARG A 361 8.94 -18.71 -3.18
CA ARG A 361 8.26 -20.00 -3.32
C ARG A 361 7.72 -20.17 -4.73
N GLN A 362 8.15 -21.25 -5.40
CA GLN A 362 7.56 -21.68 -6.66
C GLN A 362 6.26 -22.44 -6.42
N THR A 363 5.15 -21.93 -6.94
CA THR A 363 3.84 -22.58 -6.89
C THR A 363 3.82 -23.84 -7.76
N MET A 364 3.34 -24.96 -7.22
CA MET A 364 3.18 -26.21 -8.00
C MET A 364 2.08 -26.13 -9.06
N ILE A 365 0.96 -25.47 -8.74
CA ILE A 365 -0.18 -25.25 -9.64
C ILE A 365 -0.38 -23.74 -9.85
N ASP A 366 0.46 -23.11 -10.68
CA ASP A 366 0.39 -21.68 -10.96
C ASP A 366 -0.72 -21.34 -11.98
N ALA A 367 -1.79 -20.73 -11.49
CA ALA A 367 -2.90 -20.28 -12.33
C ALA A 367 -2.56 -19.09 -13.24
N MET A 368 -1.47 -18.36 -12.96
CA MET A 368 -1.02 -17.21 -13.76
C MET A 368 0.11 -17.58 -14.72
N SER A 369 0.59 -18.83 -14.69
CA SER A 369 1.56 -19.33 -15.67
C SER A 369 0.91 -19.49 -17.05
N ASP A 370 1.69 -19.22 -18.09
CA ASP A 370 1.29 -19.42 -19.48
C ASP A 370 1.61 -20.82 -20.03
N GLU A 371 2.24 -21.66 -19.21
CA GLU A 371 2.63 -23.04 -19.51
C GLU A 371 1.43 -23.98 -19.67
N GLY A 372 1.64 -25.07 -20.41
CA GLY A 372 0.63 -26.09 -20.68
C GLY A 372 -0.16 -25.87 -21.96
N ASP A 373 -0.83 -26.93 -22.40
CA ASP A 373 -1.61 -26.96 -23.64
C ASP A 373 -2.86 -26.07 -23.55
N LYS A 374 -3.17 -25.36 -24.64
CA LYS A 374 -4.39 -24.54 -24.81
C LYS A 374 -5.17 -24.99 -26.05
N PRO A 375 -5.89 -26.13 -26.00
CA PRO A 375 -6.69 -26.61 -27.12
C PRO A 375 -7.68 -25.55 -27.67
N LYS A 376 -7.90 -25.55 -28.98
CA LYS A 376 -8.79 -24.57 -29.64
C LYS A 376 -10.27 -24.91 -29.45
N GLN A 377 -10.59 -26.18 -29.30
CA GLN A 377 -11.93 -26.72 -29.15
C GLN A 377 -11.96 -27.65 -27.92
N ILE A 378 -13.12 -27.69 -27.27
CA ILE A 378 -13.45 -28.60 -26.17
C ILE A 378 -14.77 -29.26 -26.52
N ILE A 379 -14.83 -30.57 -26.33
CA ILE A 379 -16.05 -31.37 -26.46
C ILE A 379 -16.72 -31.44 -25.08
N GLY A 380 -15.93 -31.73 -24.03
CA GLY A 380 -16.37 -31.72 -22.64
C GLY A 380 -16.47 -33.11 -22.01
N ASP A 381 -15.80 -34.11 -22.57
CA ASP A 381 -15.72 -35.45 -21.99
C ASP A 381 -14.71 -35.45 -20.83
N ILE A 382 -15.12 -35.89 -19.64
CA ILE A 382 -14.26 -35.96 -18.45
C ILE A 382 -14.13 -37.42 -18.01
N GLU A 383 -12.90 -37.86 -17.73
CA GLU A 383 -12.62 -39.24 -17.31
C GLU A 383 -11.68 -39.23 -16.10
N PHE A 384 -12.03 -40.00 -15.06
CA PHE A 384 -11.19 -40.34 -13.93
C PHE A 384 -10.69 -41.76 -14.12
N GLU A 385 -9.38 -41.98 -14.00
CA GLU A 385 -8.75 -43.30 -14.05
C GLU A 385 -8.00 -43.56 -12.74
N ASP A 386 -8.55 -44.47 -11.93
CA ASP A 386 -7.97 -45.00 -10.68
C ASP A 386 -7.49 -43.91 -9.71
N VAL A 387 -8.29 -42.85 -9.56
CA VAL A 387 -7.92 -41.66 -8.81
C VAL A 387 -7.98 -41.91 -7.31
N SER A 388 -6.85 -41.70 -6.63
CA SER A 388 -6.75 -41.66 -5.16
C SER A 388 -6.22 -40.30 -4.70
N PHE A 389 -6.76 -39.79 -3.59
CA PHE A 389 -6.43 -38.44 -3.11
C PHE A 389 -6.65 -38.27 -1.59
N ALA A 390 -5.71 -37.63 -0.92
CA ALA A 390 -5.80 -37.11 0.43
C ALA A 390 -5.49 -35.59 0.47
N PHE A 391 -6.14 -34.85 1.37
CA PHE A 391 -5.83 -33.42 1.54
C PHE A 391 -4.45 -33.22 2.17
N PRO A 392 -3.70 -32.16 1.80
CA PRO A 392 -2.38 -31.89 2.37
C PRO A 392 -2.36 -31.79 3.91
N THR A 393 -3.43 -31.26 4.50
CA THR A 393 -3.60 -31.14 5.95
C THR A 393 -3.82 -32.46 6.68
N ARG A 394 -4.24 -33.52 5.97
CA ARG A 394 -4.59 -34.83 6.55
C ARG A 394 -4.22 -35.98 5.60
N GLN A 395 -2.92 -36.15 5.32
CA GLN A 395 -2.45 -37.19 4.41
C GLN A 395 -2.78 -38.63 4.86
N GLU A 396 -2.95 -38.88 6.16
CA GLU A 396 -3.28 -40.21 6.68
C GLU A 396 -4.73 -40.64 6.44
N ALA A 397 -5.60 -39.72 6.00
CA ALA A 397 -7.02 -39.98 5.77
C ALA A 397 -7.37 -39.79 4.29
N PRO A 398 -7.15 -40.80 3.42
CA PRO A 398 -7.49 -40.70 2.00
C PRO A 398 -9.00 -40.55 1.81
N VAL A 399 -9.39 -39.55 1.02
CA VAL A 399 -10.78 -39.19 0.76
C VAL A 399 -11.31 -39.94 -0.47
N LEU A 400 -10.48 -40.07 -1.51
CA LEU A 400 -10.80 -40.87 -2.70
C LEU A 400 -9.85 -42.08 -2.76
N ASN A 401 -10.43 -43.24 -3.09
CA ASN A 401 -9.72 -44.50 -3.19
C ASN A 401 -10.08 -45.20 -4.52
N ASN A 402 -9.16 -45.14 -5.48
CA ASN A 402 -9.24 -45.72 -6.83
C ASN A 402 -10.59 -45.43 -7.52
N LEU A 403 -10.94 -44.14 -7.63
CA LEU A 403 -12.14 -43.69 -8.32
C LEU A 403 -11.92 -43.70 -9.84
N SER A 404 -12.75 -44.48 -10.55
CA SER A 404 -12.82 -44.49 -12.01
C SER A 404 -14.24 -44.12 -12.46
N LEU A 405 -14.37 -43.06 -13.24
CA LEU A 405 -15.65 -42.45 -13.62
C LEU A 405 -15.55 -41.80 -15.00
N LYS A 406 -16.57 -41.98 -15.84
CA LYS A 406 -16.71 -41.27 -17.12
C LYS A 406 -17.92 -40.35 -17.09
N ILE A 407 -17.71 -39.10 -17.51
CA ILE A 407 -18.72 -38.05 -17.63
C ILE A 407 -18.74 -37.65 -19.11
N PRO A 408 -19.70 -38.17 -19.90
CA PRO A 408 -19.81 -37.83 -21.31
C PRO A 408 -20.30 -36.39 -21.51
N SER A 409 -19.78 -35.76 -22.56
CA SER A 409 -20.15 -34.41 -22.98
C SER A 409 -21.65 -34.29 -23.28
N GLY A 410 -22.20 -33.12 -22.95
CA GLY A 410 -23.62 -32.82 -23.15
C GLY A 410 -24.59 -33.53 -22.20
N LYS A 411 -24.12 -34.40 -21.31
CA LYS A 411 -24.94 -35.10 -20.32
C LYS A 411 -24.82 -34.46 -18.94
N THR A 412 -25.91 -34.52 -18.17
CA THR A 412 -25.91 -34.14 -16.76
C THR A 412 -25.66 -35.37 -15.91
N VAL A 413 -24.62 -35.34 -15.07
CA VAL A 413 -24.27 -36.44 -14.17
C VAL A 413 -24.47 -36.03 -12.72
N ALA A 414 -25.15 -36.87 -11.94
CA ALA A 414 -25.36 -36.66 -10.52
C ALA A 414 -24.43 -37.54 -9.67
N LEU A 415 -23.63 -36.93 -8.81
CA LEU A 415 -22.82 -37.63 -7.81
C LEU A 415 -23.59 -37.72 -6.49
N VAL A 416 -24.05 -38.92 -6.14
CA VAL A 416 -24.82 -39.18 -4.90
C VAL A 416 -24.05 -40.06 -3.93
N GLY A 417 -24.19 -39.79 -2.63
CA GLY A 417 -23.53 -40.55 -1.57
C GLY A 417 -23.56 -39.85 -0.22
N ALA A 418 -23.18 -40.57 0.83
CA ALA A 418 -23.14 -40.06 2.22
C ALA A 418 -22.24 -38.81 2.36
N SER A 419 -22.46 -38.01 3.41
CA SER A 419 -21.57 -36.88 3.70
C SER A 419 -20.12 -37.38 3.90
N GLY A 420 -19.14 -36.60 3.44
CA GLY A 420 -17.72 -36.96 3.54
C GLY A 420 -17.21 -37.99 2.51
N CYS A 421 -18.04 -38.55 1.63
CA CYS A 421 -17.61 -39.55 0.65
C CYS A 421 -16.81 -39.02 -0.57
N GLY A 422 -16.34 -37.76 -0.54
CA GLY A 422 -15.49 -37.19 -1.59
C GLY A 422 -16.20 -36.55 -2.80
N LYS A 423 -17.52 -36.28 -2.73
CA LYS A 423 -18.28 -35.64 -3.84
C LYS A 423 -17.70 -34.27 -4.24
N SER A 424 -17.57 -33.36 -3.27
CA SER A 424 -17.01 -32.03 -3.49
C SER A 424 -15.53 -32.11 -3.87
N THR A 425 -14.81 -33.10 -3.34
CA THR A 425 -13.40 -33.36 -3.67
C THR A 425 -13.22 -33.72 -5.15
N ALA A 426 -14.08 -34.58 -5.71
CA ALA A 426 -14.03 -34.89 -7.15
C ALA A 426 -14.23 -33.62 -8.00
N ILE A 427 -15.14 -32.72 -7.61
CA ILE A 427 -15.37 -31.43 -8.28
C ILE A 427 -14.15 -30.49 -8.17
N GLN A 428 -13.46 -30.50 -7.03
CA GLN A 428 -12.24 -29.70 -6.81
C GLN A 428 -11.05 -30.22 -7.63
N LEU A 429 -10.94 -31.54 -7.84
CA LEU A 429 -9.91 -32.15 -8.67
C LEU A 429 -10.11 -31.83 -10.16
N ILE A 430 -11.36 -31.78 -10.66
CA ILE A 430 -11.66 -31.33 -12.03
C ILE A 430 -11.21 -29.88 -12.25
N GLN A 431 -11.39 -29.03 -11.25
CA GLN A 431 -10.92 -27.63 -11.28
C GLN A 431 -9.41 -27.50 -11.11
N ARG A 432 -8.73 -28.63 -10.85
CA ARG A 432 -7.31 -28.71 -10.56
C ARG A 432 -6.93 -27.75 -9.44
N PHE A 433 -7.72 -27.72 -8.36
CA PHE A 433 -7.30 -27.08 -7.10
C PHE A 433 -6.26 -27.93 -6.36
N TYR A 434 -6.34 -29.24 -6.56
CA TYR A 434 -5.34 -30.22 -6.16
C TYR A 434 -5.04 -31.13 -7.35
N ASP A 435 -3.85 -31.72 -7.32
CA ASP A 435 -3.50 -32.84 -8.18
C ASP A 435 -3.75 -34.14 -7.41
N PRO A 436 -4.22 -35.22 -8.07
CA PRO A 436 -4.38 -36.50 -7.42
C PRO A 436 -3.01 -37.11 -7.04
N ASP A 437 -2.99 -37.86 -5.94
CA ASP A 437 -1.79 -38.58 -5.45
C ASP A 437 -1.48 -39.78 -6.34
N GLN A 438 -2.53 -40.49 -6.78
CA GLN A 438 -2.46 -41.59 -7.74
C GLN A 438 -3.60 -41.51 -8.75
N GLY A 439 -3.39 -42.10 -9.92
CA GLY A 439 -4.35 -42.03 -11.03
C GLY A 439 -4.26 -40.71 -11.80
N GLN A 440 -5.14 -40.56 -12.79
CA GLN A 440 -5.16 -39.41 -13.69
C GLN A 440 -6.59 -38.96 -13.99
N ILE A 441 -6.73 -37.69 -14.35
CA ILE A 441 -8.00 -37.10 -14.77
C ILE A 441 -7.79 -36.52 -16.16
N PHE A 442 -8.70 -36.83 -17.08
CA PHE A 442 -8.63 -36.44 -18.48
C PHE A 442 -9.80 -35.53 -18.84
N LEU A 443 -9.52 -34.57 -19.71
CA LEU A 443 -10.49 -33.76 -20.44
C LEU A 443 -10.27 -34.00 -21.93
N ASP A 444 -11.29 -34.53 -22.62
CA ASP A 444 -11.24 -34.91 -24.04
C ASP A 444 -10.02 -35.83 -24.35
N GLY A 445 -9.72 -36.76 -23.45
CA GLY A 445 -8.58 -37.70 -23.55
C GLY A 445 -7.21 -37.09 -23.25
N LYS A 446 -7.12 -35.81 -22.86
CA LYS A 446 -5.87 -35.17 -22.40
C LYS A 446 -5.84 -35.03 -20.89
N ASP A 447 -4.74 -35.47 -20.28
CA ASP A 447 -4.49 -35.28 -18.84
C ASP A 447 -4.55 -33.80 -18.47
N ILE A 448 -5.39 -33.45 -17.49
CA ILE A 448 -5.57 -32.08 -17.02
C ILE A 448 -4.28 -31.46 -16.46
N LYS A 449 -3.31 -32.28 -16.04
CA LYS A 449 -1.98 -31.81 -15.58
C LYS A 449 -1.19 -31.14 -16.70
N LYS A 450 -1.40 -31.56 -17.95
CA LYS A 450 -0.71 -31.03 -19.13
C LYS A 450 -1.37 -29.78 -19.72
N LEU A 451 -2.59 -29.47 -19.29
CA LEU A 451 -3.34 -28.31 -19.76
C LEU A 451 -2.94 -27.06 -18.98
N ASN A 452 -3.04 -25.90 -19.62
CA ASN A 452 -2.88 -24.62 -18.95
C ASN A 452 -4.02 -24.40 -17.94
N VAL A 453 -3.68 -24.04 -16.70
CA VAL A 453 -4.64 -23.93 -15.58
C VAL A 453 -5.66 -22.81 -15.80
N ALA A 454 -5.21 -21.61 -16.23
CA ALA A 454 -6.10 -20.50 -16.54
C ALA A 454 -7.09 -20.86 -17.66
N TRP A 455 -6.59 -21.51 -18.72
CA TRP A 455 -7.41 -22.00 -19.82
C TRP A 455 -8.42 -23.04 -19.32
N LEU A 456 -8.02 -24.04 -18.54
CA LEU A 456 -8.92 -25.07 -18.01
C LEU A 456 -10.06 -24.44 -17.18
N ARG A 457 -9.72 -23.62 -16.18
CA ARG A 457 -10.68 -22.94 -15.30
C ARG A 457 -11.52 -21.89 -16.02
N SER A 458 -11.14 -21.47 -17.23
CA SER A 458 -11.98 -20.57 -18.03
C SER A 458 -13.18 -21.24 -18.69
N HIS A 459 -13.22 -22.58 -18.74
CA HIS A 459 -14.33 -23.36 -19.30
C HIS A 459 -15.24 -23.98 -18.25
N ILE A 460 -14.90 -23.82 -16.97
CA ILE A 460 -15.65 -24.42 -15.87
C ILE A 460 -16.45 -23.31 -15.18
N GLY A 461 -17.76 -23.53 -15.05
CA GLY A 461 -18.62 -22.74 -14.17
C GLY A 461 -18.81 -23.47 -12.85
N LEU A 462 -18.60 -22.78 -11.72
CA LEU A 462 -18.82 -23.32 -10.38
C LEU A 462 -19.93 -22.54 -9.66
N VAL A 463 -20.79 -23.27 -8.97
CA VAL A 463 -21.69 -22.73 -7.96
C VAL A 463 -21.30 -23.39 -6.63
N GLN A 464 -20.89 -22.58 -5.66
CA GLN A 464 -20.49 -23.06 -4.34
C GLN A 464 -21.73 -23.37 -3.49
N GLN A 465 -21.56 -24.29 -2.53
CA GLN A 465 -22.61 -24.63 -1.56
C GLN A 465 -23.02 -23.43 -0.72
N GLU A 466 -22.03 -22.67 -0.24
CA GLU A 466 -22.22 -21.37 0.41
C GLU A 466 -21.69 -20.28 -0.54
N PRO A 467 -22.57 -19.46 -1.13
CA PRO A 467 -22.14 -18.44 -2.07
C PRO A 467 -21.47 -17.29 -1.32
N VAL A 468 -20.17 -17.08 -1.57
CA VAL A 468 -19.44 -15.93 -1.04
C VAL A 468 -19.49 -14.77 -2.05
N LEU A 469 -19.95 -13.61 -1.60
CA LEU A 469 -19.91 -12.38 -2.37
C LEU A 469 -18.84 -11.45 -1.79
N PHE A 470 -17.95 -10.96 -2.64
CA PHE A 470 -17.10 -9.81 -2.34
C PHE A 470 -17.93 -8.58 -1.96
N ASN A 471 -17.34 -7.71 -1.14
CA ASN A 471 -17.91 -6.41 -0.77
C ASN A 471 -17.91 -5.43 -1.96
N LEU A 472 -18.81 -5.70 -2.90
CA LEU A 472 -19.00 -5.02 -4.18
C LEU A 472 -20.50 -4.92 -4.44
N SER A 473 -20.91 -4.02 -5.33
CA SER A 473 -22.30 -3.98 -5.77
C SER A 473 -22.68 -5.25 -6.55
N ILE A 474 -23.97 -5.59 -6.56
CA ILE A 474 -24.50 -6.72 -7.34
C ILE A 474 -24.12 -6.57 -8.83
N GLN A 475 -24.15 -5.34 -9.35
CA GLN A 475 -23.74 -5.05 -10.73
C GLN A 475 -22.26 -5.39 -10.97
N GLN A 476 -21.37 -5.04 -10.04
CA GLN A 476 -19.94 -5.36 -10.13
C GLN A 476 -19.70 -6.88 -10.09
N HIS A 477 -20.51 -7.65 -9.35
CA HIS A 477 -20.48 -9.12 -9.38
C HIS A 477 -20.84 -9.69 -10.75
N HIS A 478 -21.92 -9.20 -11.37
CA HIS A 478 -22.30 -9.59 -12.74
C HIS A 478 -21.22 -9.20 -13.77
N GLN A 479 -20.57 -8.05 -13.58
CA GLN A 479 -19.49 -7.57 -14.44
C GLN A 479 -18.29 -8.53 -14.43
N ARG A 480 -17.83 -8.96 -13.24
CA ARG A 480 -16.68 -9.86 -13.09
C ARG A 480 -16.91 -11.22 -13.78
N ARG A 481 -18.16 -11.69 -13.83
CA ARG A 481 -18.55 -12.89 -14.62
C ARG A 481 -18.45 -12.65 -16.13
N ARG A 482 -18.78 -11.45 -16.62
CA ARG A 482 -18.70 -11.07 -18.05
C ARG A 482 -17.28 -10.77 -18.55
N CYS A 483 -16.40 -10.23 -17.70
CA CYS A 483 -15.02 -9.89 -18.08
C CYS A 483 -14.23 -11.08 -18.65
N ARG A 484 -14.56 -12.33 -18.28
CA ARG A 484 -13.86 -13.51 -18.80
C ARG A 484 -14.30 -13.93 -20.22
N CYS A 485 -15.56 -13.68 -20.60
CA CYS A 485 -16.00 -13.80 -21.99
C CYS A 485 -15.32 -12.77 -22.90
N LEU A 486 -14.95 -11.60 -22.35
CA LEU A 486 -14.15 -10.59 -23.02
C LEU A 486 -12.66 -11.01 -23.12
N ILE A 487 -12.05 -11.60 -22.08
CA ILE A 487 -10.63 -12.02 -22.11
C ILE A 487 -10.35 -13.15 -23.13
N ARG A 488 -11.29 -14.07 -23.33
CA ARG A 488 -11.15 -15.11 -24.38
C ARG A 488 -11.27 -14.52 -25.78
N ALA A 489 -11.98 -13.40 -25.89
CA ALA A 489 -11.96 -12.56 -27.07
C ALA A 489 -10.60 -11.81 -27.15
N GLU A 490 -10.04 -11.27 -26.07
CA GLU A 490 -8.77 -10.50 -26.00
C GLU A 490 -7.52 -11.21 -26.56
N ARG A 491 -7.37 -12.54 -26.51
CA ARG A 491 -6.21 -13.20 -27.18
C ARG A 491 -6.32 -13.30 -28.70
N LYS A 492 -7.52 -13.15 -29.26
CA LYS A 492 -7.74 -12.89 -30.71
C LYS A 492 -7.93 -11.40 -31.00
N ILE A 493 -7.99 -10.61 -29.95
CA ILE A 493 -8.31 -9.21 -29.98
C ILE A 493 -7.11 -8.50 -29.32
N THR A 494 -5.98 -8.54 -30.01
CA THR A 494 -5.23 -7.32 -30.28
C THR A 494 -6.24 -6.36 -30.94
N MET A 495 -6.94 -5.61 -30.09
CA MET A 495 -8.19 -4.92 -30.40
C MET A 495 -7.97 -3.89 -31.52
N SER A 496 -8.45 -4.22 -32.71
CA SER A 496 -9.20 -3.29 -33.54
C SER A 496 -10.41 -2.80 -32.74
N TYR A 497 -10.18 -1.86 -31.82
CA TYR A 497 -11.26 -1.12 -31.19
C TYR A 497 -11.87 -0.23 -32.27
N HIS A 498 -12.92 -0.75 -32.91
CA HIS A 498 -13.89 -0.02 -33.72
C HIS A 498 -14.69 0.99 -32.86
N ILE A 499 -14.02 1.71 -31.94
CA ILE A 499 -14.58 2.78 -31.09
C ILE A 499 -14.95 3.98 -31.96
N PHE A 500 -14.15 4.24 -32.99
CA PHE A 500 -14.29 5.38 -33.88
C PHE A 500 -14.89 5.02 -35.25
N ASP A 501 -15.56 3.88 -35.36
CA ASP A 501 -16.29 3.50 -36.57
C ASP A 501 -17.52 4.40 -36.82
N ASP A 502 -18.03 5.03 -35.77
CA ASP A 502 -19.13 5.99 -35.83
C ASP A 502 -18.60 7.40 -36.15
N GLU A 503 -19.05 7.96 -37.27
CA GLU A 503 -18.74 9.33 -37.71
C GLU A 503 -19.21 10.37 -36.69
N GLU A 504 -20.36 10.13 -36.05
CA GLU A 504 -20.96 11.06 -35.09
C GLU A 504 -20.08 11.16 -33.83
N HIS A 505 -19.64 10.02 -33.31
CA HIS A 505 -18.70 9.98 -32.19
C HIS A 505 -17.38 10.68 -32.53
N THR A 506 -16.84 10.43 -33.73
CA THR A 506 -15.58 11.02 -34.19
C THR A 506 -15.67 12.55 -34.30
N ALA A 507 -16.79 13.07 -34.81
CA ALA A 507 -17.07 14.51 -34.87
C ALA A 507 -17.18 15.14 -33.47
N ARG A 508 -17.94 14.51 -32.55
CA ARG A 508 -18.06 14.99 -31.16
C ARG A 508 -16.71 14.98 -30.43
N TYR A 509 -15.92 13.93 -30.62
CA TYR A 509 -14.58 13.81 -30.06
C TYR A 509 -13.70 15.00 -30.44
N ARG A 510 -13.74 15.42 -31.71
CA ARG A 510 -13.00 16.60 -32.18
C ARG A 510 -13.47 17.90 -31.53
N LEU A 511 -14.78 18.09 -31.40
CA LEU A 511 -15.38 19.35 -30.93
C LEU A 511 -15.17 19.59 -29.44
N HIS A 512 -15.22 18.54 -28.62
CA HIS A 512 -15.29 18.69 -27.17
C HIS A 512 -14.04 18.27 -26.40
N ARG A 513 -13.12 17.50 -27.02
CA ARG A 513 -11.88 17.11 -26.32
C ARG A 513 -10.95 18.31 -26.14
N PRO A 514 -10.50 18.60 -24.90
CA PRO A 514 -9.57 19.69 -24.66
C PRO A 514 -8.22 19.41 -25.31
N GLY A 515 -7.69 20.38 -26.07
CA GLY A 515 -6.33 20.29 -26.61
C GLY A 515 -5.23 20.32 -25.54
N TYR A 516 -3.97 20.20 -25.93
CA TYR A 516 -2.85 20.21 -24.99
C TYR A 516 -2.36 21.64 -24.70
N PRO A 517 -1.89 21.95 -23.48
CA PRO A 517 -1.32 23.26 -23.19
C PRO A 517 0.03 23.42 -23.90
N LYS A 518 0.31 24.62 -24.41
CA LYS A 518 1.57 24.94 -25.14
C LYS A 518 2.84 24.53 -24.40
N LYS A 519 2.81 24.61 -23.06
CA LYS A 519 3.90 24.19 -22.16
C LYS A 519 4.39 22.75 -22.42
N VAL A 520 3.52 21.82 -22.84
CA VAL A 520 3.93 20.45 -23.18
C VAL A 520 4.95 20.47 -24.31
N PHE A 521 4.64 21.21 -25.38
CA PHE A 521 5.48 21.31 -26.56
C PHE A 521 6.73 22.17 -26.32
N GLU A 522 6.63 23.21 -25.48
CA GLU A 522 7.76 24.01 -25.01
C GLU A 522 8.79 23.14 -24.25
N HIS A 523 8.34 22.21 -23.40
CA HIS A 523 9.24 21.27 -22.72
C HIS A 523 9.86 20.25 -23.68
N ILE A 524 9.13 19.79 -24.70
CA ILE A 524 9.65 18.88 -25.72
C ILE A 524 10.78 19.57 -26.51
N ILE A 525 10.56 20.81 -26.97
CA ILE A 525 11.55 21.54 -27.77
C ILE A 525 12.78 21.94 -26.94
N ASP A 526 12.57 22.39 -25.69
CA ASP A 526 13.65 22.66 -24.72
C ASP A 526 14.54 21.43 -24.53
N TYR A 527 13.92 20.26 -24.33
CA TYR A 527 14.65 19.01 -24.14
C TYR A 527 15.36 18.53 -25.41
N TYR A 528 14.74 18.69 -26.58
CA TYR A 528 15.33 18.29 -27.86
C TYR A 528 16.61 19.09 -28.18
N PHE A 529 16.55 20.42 -28.04
CA PHE A 529 17.66 21.33 -28.31
C PHE A 529 18.60 21.56 -27.10
N ASN A 530 18.41 20.82 -26.01
CA ASN A 530 19.16 20.97 -24.75
C ASN A 530 19.17 22.42 -24.23
N GLY A 531 18.02 23.11 -24.29
CA GLY A 531 17.85 24.50 -23.82
C GLY A 531 18.50 25.58 -24.69
N LYS A 532 19.03 25.23 -25.86
CA LYS A 532 19.53 26.23 -26.82
C LYS A 532 18.37 26.94 -27.50
N ILE A 533 18.38 28.27 -27.44
CA ILE A 533 17.45 29.11 -28.21
C ILE A 533 17.87 29.01 -29.69
N THR A 534 17.00 28.45 -30.52
CA THR A 534 17.22 28.27 -31.95
C THR A 534 15.88 28.37 -32.70
N ASP A 535 15.92 28.88 -33.92
CA ASP A 535 14.78 28.89 -34.86
C ASP A 535 14.72 27.60 -35.70
N GLU A 536 15.63 26.65 -35.47
CA GLU A 536 15.64 25.35 -36.12
C GLU A 536 14.40 24.51 -35.77
N LYS A 537 13.88 23.78 -36.76
CA LYS A 537 12.75 22.87 -36.59
C LYS A 537 13.23 21.43 -36.45
N ILE A 538 12.45 20.61 -35.74
CA ILE A 538 12.68 19.16 -35.65
C ILE A 538 12.43 18.55 -37.04
N PRO A 539 13.41 17.87 -37.68
CA PRO A 539 13.26 17.44 -39.08
C PRO A 539 12.09 16.48 -39.30
N LEU A 540 11.96 15.44 -38.47
CA LEU A 540 10.88 14.47 -38.58
C LEU A 540 10.33 14.06 -37.20
N ALA A 541 9.04 14.35 -36.99
CA ALA A 541 8.29 13.86 -35.84
C ALA A 541 7.25 12.79 -36.24
N LEU A 542 7.06 11.81 -35.37
CA LEU A 542 6.06 10.76 -35.49
C LEU A 542 5.10 10.83 -34.29
N ASP A 543 3.83 11.17 -34.53
CA ASP A 543 2.80 11.23 -33.51
C ASP A 543 1.92 9.97 -33.55
N VAL A 544 2.05 9.16 -32.51
CA VAL A 544 1.50 7.79 -32.48
C VAL A 544 0.17 7.75 -31.73
N GLY A 545 -0.83 7.18 -32.39
CA GLY A 545 -2.21 7.19 -31.92
C GLY A 545 -2.72 8.63 -31.86
N CYS A 546 -2.56 9.36 -32.96
CA CYS A 546 -2.82 10.79 -33.05
C CYS A 546 -4.31 11.14 -33.01
N GLY A 547 -5.19 10.16 -33.17
CA GLY A 547 -6.62 10.34 -33.37
C GLY A 547 -6.92 11.37 -34.45
N ASN A 548 -7.72 12.39 -34.12
CA ASN A 548 -8.05 13.48 -35.04
C ASN A 548 -6.92 14.54 -35.19
N GLY A 549 -5.71 14.26 -34.71
CA GLY A 549 -4.52 15.07 -34.93
C GLY A 549 -4.34 16.26 -33.99
N GLN A 550 -4.93 16.28 -32.79
CA GLN A 550 -4.82 17.42 -31.88
C GLN A 550 -3.36 17.73 -31.52
N ALA A 551 -2.60 16.73 -31.04
CA ALA A 551 -1.18 16.89 -30.77
C ALA A 551 -0.36 17.12 -32.05
N THR A 552 -0.70 16.42 -33.14
CA THR A 552 -0.04 16.53 -34.44
C THR A 552 -0.06 17.97 -34.98
N VAL A 553 -1.19 18.66 -34.83
CA VAL A 553 -1.39 20.05 -35.28
C VAL A 553 -0.56 21.04 -34.48
N ASP A 554 -0.37 20.79 -33.19
CA ASP A 554 0.45 21.60 -32.28
C ASP A 554 1.95 21.30 -32.44
N LEU A 555 2.32 20.10 -32.90
CA LEU A 555 3.70 19.74 -33.29
C LEU A 555 4.12 20.34 -34.64
N SER A 556 3.18 20.50 -35.58
CA SER A 556 3.44 21.03 -36.92
C SER A 556 4.26 22.33 -36.98
N PRO A 557 4.04 23.38 -36.16
CA PRO A 557 4.91 24.57 -36.19
C PRO A 557 6.35 24.30 -35.76
N LEU A 558 6.59 23.27 -34.93
CA LEU A 558 7.90 22.93 -34.36
C LEU A 558 8.72 21.97 -35.22
N CYS A 559 8.10 21.37 -36.24
CA CYS A 559 8.71 20.33 -37.05
C CYS A 559 8.72 20.70 -38.55
N GLU A 560 9.71 20.22 -39.30
CA GLU A 560 9.70 20.33 -40.76
C GLU A 560 8.66 19.40 -41.38
N ARG A 561 8.52 18.19 -40.84
CA ARG A 561 7.51 17.20 -41.22
C ARG A 561 7.01 16.44 -40.00
N VAL A 562 5.69 16.23 -39.92
CA VAL A 562 5.05 15.41 -38.88
C VAL A 562 4.25 14.29 -39.54
N ILE A 563 4.45 13.05 -39.09
CA ILE A 563 3.63 11.91 -39.49
C ILE A 563 2.67 11.59 -38.34
N GLY A 564 1.37 11.76 -38.55
CA GLY A 564 0.34 11.32 -37.61
C GLY A 564 -0.12 9.90 -37.92
N LEU A 565 0.10 8.96 -37.00
CA LEU A 565 -0.35 7.58 -37.13
C LEU A 565 -1.57 7.32 -36.26
N ASP A 566 -2.60 6.75 -36.85
CA ASP A 566 -3.71 6.17 -36.09
C ASP A 566 -4.24 4.92 -36.81
N ILE A 567 -4.85 3.99 -36.08
CA ILE A 567 -5.49 2.81 -36.66
C ILE A 567 -6.88 3.12 -37.21
N SER A 568 -7.52 4.21 -36.76
CA SER A 568 -8.85 4.61 -37.17
C SER A 568 -8.81 5.48 -38.42
N ALA A 569 -9.18 4.91 -39.57
CA ALA A 569 -9.35 5.65 -40.81
C ALA A 569 -10.36 6.81 -40.67
N ASN A 570 -11.40 6.62 -39.85
CA ASN A 570 -12.40 7.65 -39.57
C ASN A 570 -11.79 8.82 -38.80
N GLN A 571 -10.98 8.58 -37.76
CA GLN A 571 -10.33 9.68 -37.05
C GLN A 571 -9.42 10.50 -37.97
N LEU A 572 -8.68 9.81 -38.83
CA LEU A 572 -7.81 10.46 -39.82
C LEU A 572 -8.61 11.24 -40.88
N ALA A 573 -9.82 10.80 -41.25
CA ALA A 573 -10.69 11.51 -42.18
C ALA A 573 -11.12 12.88 -41.62
N TYR A 574 -11.32 12.97 -40.29
CA TYR A 574 -11.66 14.22 -39.59
C TYR A 574 -10.44 14.97 -39.05
N ALA A 575 -9.23 14.51 -39.32
CA ALA A 575 -8.01 15.16 -38.86
C ALA A 575 -7.77 16.51 -39.56
N ILE A 576 -7.18 17.45 -38.84
CA ILE A 576 -6.88 18.79 -39.39
C ILE A 576 -5.67 18.66 -40.31
N LYS A 577 -5.87 18.97 -41.60
CA LYS A 577 -4.80 18.93 -42.61
C LYS A 577 -3.97 20.23 -42.59
N LYS A 578 -2.64 20.07 -42.61
CA LYS A 578 -1.65 21.14 -42.82
C LYS A 578 -0.58 20.63 -43.78
N ASP A 579 0.09 21.54 -44.46
CA ASP A 579 1.03 21.20 -45.56
C ASP A 579 2.20 20.30 -45.13
N ASN A 580 2.62 20.38 -43.87
CA ASN A 580 3.72 19.59 -43.33
C ASN A 580 3.28 18.39 -42.47
N ILE A 581 1.99 18.04 -42.48
CA ILE A 581 1.45 16.88 -41.77
C ILE A 581 1.03 15.80 -42.77
N GLU A 582 1.51 14.59 -42.55
CA GLU A 582 1.09 13.40 -43.28
C GLU A 582 0.38 12.44 -42.32
N TYR A 583 -0.90 12.18 -42.55
CA TYR A 583 -1.65 11.18 -41.78
C TYR A 583 -1.59 9.81 -42.45
N ARG A 584 -1.35 8.77 -41.65
CA ARG A 584 -1.28 7.38 -42.13
C ARG A 584 -2.11 6.47 -41.25
N CYS A 585 -3.00 5.71 -41.90
CA CYS A 585 -3.74 4.64 -41.24
C CYS A 585 -2.80 3.44 -41.06
N HIS A 586 -2.21 3.29 -39.88
CA HIS A 586 -1.22 2.25 -39.58
C HIS A 586 -1.11 1.98 -38.08
N THR A 587 -0.66 0.78 -37.72
CA THR A 587 -0.38 0.40 -36.33
C THR A 587 0.97 0.94 -35.86
N ALA A 588 1.12 1.19 -34.56
CA ALA A 588 2.34 1.72 -33.94
C ALA A 588 3.42 0.64 -33.73
N GLU A 589 2.98 -0.61 -33.65
CA GLU A 589 3.74 -1.83 -33.38
C GLU A 589 4.50 -2.33 -34.61
N ASP A 590 4.19 -1.78 -35.79
CA ASP A 590 4.88 -2.04 -37.05
C ASP A 590 5.17 -0.70 -37.71
N LEU A 591 6.43 -0.25 -37.64
CA LEU A 591 6.90 0.98 -38.29
C LEU A 591 7.79 0.65 -39.51
N SER A 592 7.56 -0.49 -40.18
CA SER A 592 8.37 -0.98 -41.30
C SER A 592 8.50 0.01 -42.47
N PHE A 593 7.52 0.91 -42.65
CA PHE A 593 7.57 1.98 -43.65
C PHE A 593 8.62 3.06 -43.33
N LEU A 594 9.19 3.07 -42.11
CA LEU A 594 10.27 3.94 -41.68
C LEU A 594 11.59 3.18 -41.64
N GLN A 595 12.63 3.83 -42.16
CA GLN A 595 14.00 3.32 -42.05
C GLN A 595 14.46 3.34 -40.58
N SER A 596 15.40 2.46 -40.24
CA SER A 596 16.02 2.50 -38.91
C SER A 596 16.79 3.81 -38.72
N ASN A 597 16.78 4.37 -37.51
CA ASN A 597 17.46 5.63 -37.18
C ASN A 597 17.06 6.84 -38.06
N SER A 598 15.80 6.96 -38.47
CA SER A 598 15.34 8.05 -39.34
C SER A 598 14.48 9.12 -38.63
N VAL A 599 13.97 8.86 -37.43
CA VAL A 599 13.01 9.73 -36.73
C VAL A 599 13.69 10.53 -35.61
N ASP A 600 13.40 11.82 -35.53
CA ASP A 600 13.98 12.74 -34.53
C ASP A 600 13.12 12.81 -33.25
N LEU A 601 11.80 12.74 -33.38
CA LEU A 601 10.86 12.80 -32.26
C LEU A 601 9.74 11.77 -32.44
N ILE A 602 9.47 10.97 -31.42
CA ILE A 602 8.24 10.17 -31.32
C ILE A 602 7.41 10.70 -30.17
N THR A 603 6.13 10.98 -30.41
CA THR A 603 5.17 11.40 -29.39
C THR A 603 4.08 10.35 -29.18
N THR A 604 3.71 10.13 -27.91
CA THR A 604 2.50 9.37 -27.56
C THR A 604 1.65 10.18 -26.59
N ALA A 605 0.50 10.65 -27.05
CA ALA A 605 -0.35 11.60 -26.34
C ALA A 605 -1.55 10.91 -25.69
N THR A 606 -1.40 10.40 -24.47
CA THR A 606 -2.44 9.61 -23.77
C THR A 606 -2.82 8.31 -24.51
N THR A 607 -1.93 7.78 -25.35
CA THR A 607 -2.23 6.61 -26.19
C THR A 607 -1.49 5.33 -25.78
N LEU A 608 -0.41 5.43 -25.01
CA LEU A 608 0.46 4.27 -24.69
C LEU A 608 -0.29 3.05 -24.11
N HIS A 609 -1.32 3.26 -23.28
CA HIS A 609 -2.14 2.17 -22.71
C HIS A 609 -3.03 1.43 -23.73
N TRP A 610 -3.21 1.97 -24.94
CA TRP A 610 -3.92 1.31 -26.03
C TRP A 610 -3.03 0.39 -26.86
N LEU A 611 -1.70 0.55 -26.76
CA LEU A 611 -0.74 -0.16 -27.59
C LEU A 611 -0.31 -1.50 -26.99
N ASP A 612 0.26 -2.36 -27.82
CA ASP A 612 1.22 -3.36 -27.36
C ASP A 612 2.53 -2.64 -27.04
N ILE A 613 2.72 -2.32 -25.76
CA ILE A 613 3.82 -1.47 -25.27
C ILE A 613 5.18 -2.09 -25.63
N GLU A 614 5.34 -3.42 -25.55
CA GLU A 614 6.62 -4.06 -25.84
C GLU A 614 6.96 -4.01 -27.33
N ALA A 615 5.98 -4.34 -28.19
CA ALA A 615 6.14 -4.29 -29.64
C ALA A 615 6.40 -2.84 -30.11
N PHE A 616 5.62 -1.88 -29.60
CA PHE A 616 5.82 -0.46 -29.90
C PHE A 616 7.20 0.04 -29.45
N LEU A 617 7.62 -0.23 -28.21
CA LEU A 617 8.91 0.25 -27.72
C LEU A 617 10.09 -0.36 -28.49
N LYS A 618 9.95 -1.59 -29.01
CA LYS A 618 10.94 -2.21 -29.91
C LYS A 618 11.07 -1.42 -31.23
N GLU A 619 9.96 -1.08 -31.86
CA GLU A 619 9.96 -0.30 -33.09
C GLU A 619 10.41 1.15 -32.86
N ALA A 620 9.98 1.79 -31.76
CA ALA A 620 10.43 3.12 -31.37
C ALA A 620 11.95 3.16 -31.20
N LYS A 621 12.55 2.15 -30.55
CA LYS A 621 14.01 2.01 -30.45
C LYS A 621 14.68 1.87 -31.82
N ARG A 622 14.06 1.13 -32.75
CA ARG A 622 14.60 0.90 -34.09
C ARG A 622 14.64 2.18 -34.94
N VAL A 623 13.55 2.96 -34.95
CA VAL A 623 13.40 4.11 -35.86
C VAL A 623 13.97 5.42 -35.31
N LEU A 624 14.09 5.59 -33.99
CA LEU A 624 14.68 6.80 -33.40
C LEU A 624 16.16 6.96 -33.79
N LYS A 625 16.57 8.18 -34.15
CA LYS A 625 17.97 8.52 -34.41
C LYS A 625 18.82 8.34 -33.15
N PRO A 626 20.04 7.78 -33.25
CA PRO A 626 20.95 7.68 -32.11
C PRO A 626 21.39 9.08 -31.68
N GLN A 627 21.59 9.29 -30.38
CA GLN A 627 22.06 10.54 -29.73
C GLN A 627 21.10 11.73 -29.78
N THR A 628 20.35 11.91 -30.86
CA THR A 628 19.46 13.06 -31.05
C THR A 628 17.99 12.70 -30.89
N GLY A 629 17.60 11.46 -31.18
CA GLY A 629 16.21 11.01 -31.16
C GLY A 629 15.59 11.08 -29.77
N VAL A 630 14.40 11.68 -29.68
CA VAL A 630 13.63 11.83 -28.43
C VAL A 630 12.33 11.02 -28.49
N LEU A 631 12.04 10.29 -27.43
CA LEU A 631 10.73 9.72 -27.14
C LEU A 631 10.04 10.60 -26.09
N ALA A 632 8.89 11.16 -26.44
CA ALA A 632 8.08 11.99 -25.56
C ALA A 632 6.72 11.31 -25.30
N VAL A 633 6.48 10.95 -24.05
CA VAL A 633 5.26 10.26 -23.61
C VAL A 633 4.55 11.17 -22.62
N TRP A 634 3.27 11.47 -22.84
CA TRP A 634 2.49 12.15 -21.81
C TRP A 634 1.10 11.58 -21.67
N THR A 635 0.51 11.82 -20.50
CA THR A 635 -0.86 11.43 -20.18
C THR A 635 -1.44 12.38 -19.15
N TYR A 636 -2.76 12.31 -19.03
CA TYR A 636 -3.51 12.93 -17.95
C TYR A 636 -4.55 11.93 -17.42
N ALA A 637 -4.73 11.93 -16.09
CA ALA A 637 -5.86 11.27 -15.46
C ALA A 637 -7.14 12.08 -15.67
N LEU A 638 -8.25 11.62 -15.12
CA LEU A 638 -9.46 12.43 -15.16
C LEU A 638 -9.29 13.63 -14.23
N GLY A 639 -9.53 14.82 -14.79
CA GLY A 639 -9.40 16.05 -14.04
C GLY A 639 -10.46 16.18 -12.95
N THR A 640 -10.19 17.06 -11.99
CA THR A 640 -11.14 17.44 -10.94
C THR A 640 -11.92 18.68 -11.37
N LEU A 641 -13.17 18.78 -10.92
CA LEU A 641 -14.00 19.96 -11.07
C LEU A 641 -13.78 20.95 -9.93
N ASP A 642 -14.09 22.22 -10.16
CA ASP A 642 -13.97 23.30 -9.18
C ASP A 642 -15.04 23.29 -8.08
N ASN A 643 -16.19 22.69 -8.36
CA ASN A 643 -17.28 22.52 -7.40
C ASN A 643 -17.20 21.12 -6.75
N PRO A 644 -17.01 21.02 -5.42
CA PRO A 644 -16.84 19.72 -4.74
C PRO A 644 -18.03 18.76 -4.93
N THR A 645 -19.26 19.27 -4.96
CA THR A 645 -20.46 18.45 -5.18
C THR A 645 -20.49 17.93 -6.60
N ALA A 646 -20.19 18.79 -7.59
CA ALA A 646 -20.10 18.38 -8.98
C ALA A 646 -18.96 17.37 -9.20
N ASP A 647 -17.82 17.59 -8.55
CA ASP A 647 -16.66 16.70 -8.61
C ASP A 647 -16.99 15.31 -8.06
N ALA A 648 -17.68 15.24 -6.92
CA ALA A 648 -18.16 13.97 -6.37
C ALA A 648 -19.12 13.24 -7.32
N ILE A 649 -20.06 13.96 -7.94
CA ILE A 649 -20.98 13.40 -8.95
C ILE A 649 -20.21 12.86 -10.17
N TYR A 650 -19.24 13.65 -10.66
CA TYR A 650 -18.41 13.26 -11.80
C TYR A 650 -17.52 12.06 -11.47
N HIS A 651 -16.94 12.03 -10.28
CA HIS A 651 -16.13 10.94 -9.79
C HIS A 651 -16.96 9.65 -9.62
N GLU A 652 -18.16 9.73 -9.05
CA GLU A 652 -19.10 8.60 -8.97
C GLU A 652 -19.46 8.08 -10.38
N PHE A 653 -19.84 8.99 -11.28
CA PHE A 653 -20.15 8.64 -12.67
C PHE A 653 -18.98 7.93 -13.36
N HIS A 654 -17.77 8.42 -13.17
CA HIS A 654 -16.58 7.86 -13.78
C HIS A 654 -16.15 6.52 -13.16
N HIS A 655 -15.94 6.49 -11.85
CA HIS A 655 -15.32 5.37 -11.13
C HIS A 655 -16.29 4.33 -10.61
N VAL A 656 -17.60 4.60 -10.64
CA VAL A 656 -18.63 3.64 -10.25
C VAL A 656 -19.44 3.20 -11.46
N LEU A 657 -20.05 4.16 -12.17
CA LEU A 657 -20.96 3.83 -13.27
C LEU A 657 -20.21 3.36 -14.53
N LEU A 658 -19.18 4.09 -14.94
CA LEU A 658 -18.43 3.80 -16.16
C LEU A 658 -17.23 2.87 -15.98
N PHE A 659 -16.80 2.58 -14.74
CA PHE A 659 -15.60 1.78 -14.41
C PHE A 659 -15.43 0.55 -15.31
N SER A 660 -16.50 -0.20 -15.37
CA SER A 660 -16.72 -1.44 -16.10
C SER A 660 -16.65 -1.38 -17.63
N TYR A 661 -16.77 -0.18 -18.20
CA TYR A 661 -16.83 0.08 -19.64
C TYR A 661 -15.55 0.70 -20.17
N TRP A 662 -14.60 1.03 -19.30
CA TRP A 662 -13.27 1.46 -19.68
C TRP A 662 -12.43 0.31 -20.24
N ASN A 663 -11.43 0.67 -21.06
CA ASN A 663 -10.36 -0.25 -21.41
C ASN A 663 -9.71 -0.78 -20.11
N PRO A 664 -9.48 -2.10 -19.96
CA PRO A 664 -8.85 -2.65 -18.76
C PRO A 664 -7.47 -2.07 -18.42
N LYS A 665 -6.75 -1.50 -19.40
CA LYS A 665 -5.46 -0.80 -19.22
C LYS A 665 -5.62 0.69 -18.89
N ARG A 666 -6.84 1.22 -18.75
CA ARG A 666 -7.10 2.65 -18.47
C ARG A 666 -6.45 3.13 -17.18
N TRP A 667 -6.37 2.27 -16.16
CA TRP A 667 -5.71 2.58 -14.90
C TRP A 667 -4.26 3.03 -15.08
N LEU A 668 -3.56 2.61 -16.16
CA LEU A 668 -2.22 3.09 -16.48
C LEU A 668 -2.22 4.61 -16.72
N ALA A 669 -3.21 5.14 -17.44
CA ALA A 669 -3.34 6.58 -17.68
C ALA A 669 -3.75 7.34 -16.42
N ASP A 670 -4.58 6.73 -15.57
CA ASP A 670 -5.04 7.33 -14.31
C ASP A 670 -3.93 7.38 -13.24
N ASP A 671 -3.00 6.41 -13.25
CA ASP A 671 -1.72 6.45 -12.50
C ASP A 671 -0.65 7.30 -13.21
N TYR A 672 -1.05 8.11 -14.19
CA TYR A 672 -0.16 8.97 -14.96
C TYR A 672 1.03 8.25 -15.63
N TYR A 673 0.90 6.97 -15.97
CA TYR A 673 1.95 6.07 -16.45
C TYR A 673 3.10 5.85 -15.47
N GLN A 674 2.93 6.14 -14.18
CA GLN A 674 3.98 5.93 -13.18
C GLN A 674 4.40 4.45 -13.12
N SER A 675 3.43 3.54 -13.18
CA SER A 675 3.66 2.08 -13.26
C SER A 675 4.40 1.61 -14.51
N LEU A 676 4.43 2.40 -15.60
CA LEU A 676 5.17 2.06 -16.83
C LEU A 676 6.61 2.58 -16.81
N VAL A 677 6.95 3.50 -15.91
CA VAL A 677 8.27 4.14 -15.86
C VAL A 677 9.42 3.13 -15.91
N PRO A 678 9.42 2.01 -15.15
CA PRO A 678 10.50 1.03 -15.19
C PRO A 678 10.67 0.32 -16.56
N LEU A 679 9.61 0.26 -17.37
CA LEU A 679 9.61 -0.40 -18.68
C LEU A 679 10.03 0.55 -19.82
N LEU A 680 9.98 1.86 -19.59
CA LEU A 680 10.35 2.84 -20.59
C LEU A 680 11.85 2.77 -20.94
N PRO A 681 12.24 3.02 -22.20
CA PRO A 681 13.63 2.95 -22.61
C PRO A 681 14.43 4.18 -22.14
N TYR A 682 15.76 4.05 -22.16
CA TYR A 682 16.69 5.17 -21.94
C TYR A 682 16.58 5.84 -20.56
N GLN A 683 16.42 5.04 -19.51
CA GLN A 683 16.31 5.48 -18.11
C GLN A 683 17.35 6.52 -17.69
N SER A 684 18.60 6.42 -18.18
CA SER A 684 19.68 7.36 -17.87
C SER A 684 19.42 8.81 -18.33
N THR A 685 18.49 9.00 -19.27
CA THR A 685 18.13 10.32 -19.82
C THR A 685 16.70 10.73 -19.49
N LEU A 686 15.96 9.88 -18.77
CA LEU A 686 14.55 10.11 -18.46
C LEU A 686 14.39 11.41 -17.65
N ARG A 687 13.62 12.34 -18.19
CA ARG A 687 13.17 13.55 -17.49
C ARG A 687 11.65 13.50 -17.35
N GLN A 688 11.19 13.61 -16.10
CA GLN A 688 9.76 13.69 -15.78
C GLN A 688 9.39 15.13 -15.43
N CYS A 689 8.29 15.61 -16.00
CA CYS A 689 7.72 16.93 -15.76
C CYS A 689 6.23 16.78 -15.43
N THR A 690 5.73 17.57 -14.48
CA THR A 690 4.28 17.72 -14.25
C THR A 690 3.88 19.13 -14.68
N ILE A 691 2.91 19.22 -15.59
CA ILE A 691 2.42 20.47 -16.17
C ILE A 691 1.01 20.68 -15.66
N GLU A 692 0.81 21.75 -14.90
CA GLU A 692 -0.53 22.17 -14.49
C GLU A 692 -1.35 22.52 -15.73
N ASN A 693 -2.57 21.98 -15.79
CA ASN A 693 -3.49 22.19 -16.88
C ASN A 693 -4.89 22.40 -16.30
N ARG A 694 -5.19 23.68 -16.06
CA ARG A 694 -6.47 24.17 -15.56
C ARG A 694 -7.16 24.93 -16.69
N LYS A 695 -8.38 24.54 -17.03
CA LYS A 695 -9.15 25.15 -18.12
C LYS A 695 -10.53 25.57 -17.66
N GLU A 696 -10.87 26.82 -17.94
CA GLU A 696 -12.23 27.31 -17.86
C GLU A 696 -13.03 26.77 -19.06
N THR A 697 -14.22 26.25 -18.79
CA THR A 697 -15.14 25.72 -19.80
C THR A 697 -16.60 25.98 -19.38
N THR A 698 -17.54 25.62 -20.25
CA THR A 698 -18.98 25.63 -19.95
C THR A 698 -19.45 24.24 -19.58
N LEU A 699 -20.55 24.14 -18.81
CA LEU A 699 -21.17 22.86 -18.51
C LEU A 699 -21.59 22.13 -19.80
N GLY A 700 -22.11 22.86 -20.79
CA GLY A 700 -22.45 22.31 -22.12
C GLY A 700 -21.25 21.65 -22.80
N HIS A 701 -20.12 22.35 -22.86
CA HIS A 701 -18.89 21.82 -23.47
C HIS A 701 -18.33 20.62 -22.69
N PHE A 702 -18.38 20.65 -21.35
CA PHE A 702 -17.97 19.54 -20.50
C PHE A 702 -18.84 18.29 -20.67
N LEU A 703 -20.16 18.45 -20.84
CA LEU A 703 -21.06 17.34 -21.14
C LEU A 703 -20.73 16.71 -22.50
N GLY A 704 -20.43 17.52 -23.51
CA GLY A 704 -19.94 17.01 -24.80
C GLY A 704 -18.60 16.27 -24.66
N PHE A 705 -17.73 16.69 -23.74
CA PHE A 705 -16.51 15.95 -23.42
C PHE A 705 -16.83 14.59 -22.79
N ILE A 706 -17.77 14.53 -21.84
CA ILE A 706 -18.23 13.27 -21.23
C ILE A 706 -18.80 12.32 -22.28
N GLU A 707 -19.60 12.81 -23.21
CA GLU A 707 -20.14 12.01 -24.32
C GLU A 707 -19.04 11.48 -25.24
N SER A 708 -17.91 12.19 -25.37
CA SER A 708 -16.75 11.75 -26.14
C SER A 708 -15.90 10.67 -25.46
N LEU A 709 -16.23 10.26 -24.22
CA LEU A 709 -15.48 9.23 -23.52
C LEU A 709 -15.75 7.85 -24.16
N SER A 710 -14.70 7.05 -24.34
CA SER A 710 -14.81 5.71 -24.93
C SER A 710 -15.68 4.78 -24.08
N ALA A 711 -15.68 4.94 -22.75
CA ALA A 711 -16.55 4.20 -21.85
C ALA A 711 -18.04 4.55 -22.05
N CYS A 712 -18.37 5.82 -22.32
CA CYS A 712 -19.74 6.24 -22.65
C CYS A 712 -20.23 5.56 -23.94
N GLN A 713 -19.38 5.48 -24.97
CA GLN A 713 -19.73 4.78 -26.21
C GLN A 713 -19.85 3.28 -26.01
N THR A 714 -18.97 2.69 -25.20
CA THR A 714 -19.03 1.27 -24.85
C THR A 714 -20.31 0.96 -24.07
N TYR A 715 -20.71 1.84 -23.15
CA TYR A 715 -21.99 1.76 -22.45
C TYR A 715 -23.18 1.83 -23.41
N ARG A 716 -23.19 2.81 -24.33
CA ARG A 716 -24.23 2.99 -25.37
C ARG A 716 -24.39 1.73 -26.22
N LYS A 717 -23.27 1.18 -26.70
CA LYS A 717 -23.25 -0.01 -27.56
C LYS A 717 -23.72 -1.28 -26.83
N GLN A 718 -23.48 -1.38 -25.52
CA GLN A 718 -23.85 -2.56 -24.72
C GLN A 718 -25.27 -2.50 -24.14
N ASN A 719 -25.77 -1.32 -23.79
CA ASN A 719 -27.04 -1.14 -23.09
C ASN A 719 -28.15 -0.52 -23.96
N GLY A 720 -27.82 -0.07 -25.17
CA GLY A 720 -28.75 0.56 -26.09
C GLY A 720 -28.91 2.07 -25.89
N GLU A 721 -29.50 2.73 -26.87
CA GLU A 721 -29.62 4.20 -26.95
C GLU A 721 -30.42 4.79 -25.78
N GLN A 722 -31.58 4.21 -25.48
CA GLN A 722 -32.47 4.72 -24.44
C GLN A 722 -31.81 4.72 -23.05
N ALA A 723 -31.10 3.64 -22.71
CA ALA A 723 -30.39 3.54 -21.44
C ALA A 723 -29.21 4.53 -21.34
N TYR A 724 -28.58 4.84 -22.49
CA TYR A 724 -27.52 5.83 -22.58
C TYR A 724 -28.06 7.27 -22.40
N ASP A 725 -29.17 7.59 -23.06
CA ASP A 725 -29.83 8.88 -22.93
C ASP A 725 -30.33 9.12 -21.50
N ASP A 726 -30.96 8.12 -20.88
CA ASP A 726 -31.43 8.20 -19.49
C ASP A 726 -30.28 8.40 -18.49
N MET A 727 -29.15 7.71 -18.71
CA MET A 727 -27.94 7.87 -17.92
C MET A 727 -27.40 9.31 -18.02
N LEU A 728 -27.25 9.83 -19.25
CA LEU A 728 -26.75 11.19 -19.46
C LEU A 728 -27.72 12.23 -18.92
N ALA A 729 -29.04 12.04 -19.08
CA ALA A 729 -30.06 12.94 -18.53
C ALA A 729 -29.93 13.05 -17.00
N LYS A 730 -29.76 11.92 -16.30
CA LYS A 730 -29.54 11.90 -14.85
C LYS A 730 -28.26 12.62 -14.43
N LEU A 731 -27.16 12.35 -15.14
CA LEU A 731 -25.89 13.02 -14.88
C LEU A 731 -26.00 14.53 -15.08
N ARG A 732 -26.59 14.95 -16.21
CA ARG A 732 -26.84 16.36 -16.54
C ARG A 732 -27.64 17.04 -15.45
N GLN A 733 -28.75 16.44 -15.01
CA GLN A 733 -29.60 16.99 -13.96
C GLN A 733 -28.83 17.19 -12.64
N LYS A 734 -28.07 16.18 -12.20
CA LYS A 734 -27.25 16.26 -10.97
C LYS A 734 -26.18 17.36 -11.08
N LEU A 735 -25.47 17.45 -12.20
CA LEU A 735 -24.46 18.48 -12.42
C LEU A 735 -25.08 19.89 -12.44
N ILE A 736 -26.23 20.09 -13.08
CA ILE A 736 -26.92 21.38 -13.07
C ILE A 736 -27.25 21.81 -11.64
N GLN A 737 -27.88 20.91 -10.87
CA GLN A 737 -28.24 21.18 -9.47
C GLN A 737 -27.02 21.58 -8.62
N SER A 738 -25.84 21.02 -8.91
CA SER A 738 -24.62 21.36 -8.17
C SER A 738 -24.08 22.77 -8.47
N TYR A 739 -24.31 23.30 -9.68
CA TYR A 739 -23.83 24.63 -10.09
C TYR A 739 -24.89 25.74 -9.99
N THR A 740 -26.18 25.39 -9.92
CA THR A 740 -27.28 26.36 -9.79
C THR A 740 -27.83 26.40 -8.37
N LYS A 741 -28.00 27.59 -7.78
CA LYS A 741 -28.72 27.75 -6.50
C LYS A 741 -30.16 27.24 -6.62
N PRO A 742 -30.73 26.57 -5.59
CA PRO A 742 -32.12 26.13 -5.64
C PRO A 742 -33.04 27.35 -5.81
N LYS A 743 -33.78 27.41 -6.92
CA LYS A 743 -34.86 28.38 -7.10
C LYS A 743 -36.08 27.95 -6.27
N PRO A 744 -36.79 28.87 -5.60
CA PRO A 744 -38.06 28.57 -4.96
C PRO A 744 -39.09 28.09 -6.00
N ARG A 745 -39.99 27.21 -5.56
CA ARG A 745 -40.88 26.30 -6.32
C ARG A 745 -41.87 26.92 -7.33
N ASN A 746 -41.77 28.21 -7.68
CA ASN A 746 -42.84 28.95 -8.36
C ASN A 746 -42.51 29.53 -9.74
N ASN A 747 -41.50 29.02 -10.47
CA ASN A 747 -41.37 29.31 -11.90
C ASN A 747 -41.11 28.01 -12.67
N HIS A 748 -42.14 27.53 -13.37
CA HIS A 748 -42.00 26.52 -14.40
C HIS A 748 -41.54 27.17 -15.71
N ASP A 749 -40.63 26.49 -16.41
CA ASP A 749 -40.17 26.72 -17.78
C ASP A 749 -39.29 27.94 -18.08
N GLU A 750 -38.16 28.06 -17.40
CA GLU A 750 -36.96 28.64 -18.02
C GLU A 750 -36.03 27.50 -18.45
N THR A 751 -35.86 27.29 -19.76
CA THR A 751 -34.81 26.43 -20.31
C THR A 751 -33.45 26.96 -19.84
N ILE A 752 -32.77 26.22 -18.95
CA ILE A 752 -31.43 26.58 -18.47
C ILE A 752 -30.47 26.48 -19.66
N ASP A 753 -29.87 27.60 -20.05
CA ASP A 753 -28.80 27.63 -21.06
C ASP A 753 -27.52 27.02 -20.46
N PHE A 754 -27.17 25.81 -20.90
CA PHE A 754 -26.01 25.06 -20.39
C PHE A 754 -24.68 25.78 -20.64
N ASP A 755 -24.61 26.61 -21.67
CA ASP A 755 -23.39 27.35 -22.01
C ASP A 755 -23.19 28.61 -21.15
N SER A 756 -24.20 28.98 -20.37
CA SER A 756 -24.11 30.08 -19.40
C SER A 756 -23.43 29.68 -18.08
N ILE A 757 -23.38 28.37 -17.76
CA ILE A 757 -22.76 27.86 -16.53
C ILE A 757 -21.26 27.66 -16.76
N LYS A 758 -20.45 28.52 -16.16
CA LYS A 758 -18.99 28.41 -16.18
C LYS A 758 -18.48 27.45 -15.10
N MET A 759 -17.50 26.65 -15.47
CA MET A 759 -16.80 25.72 -14.58
C MET A 759 -15.33 25.63 -14.95
N THR A 760 -14.52 25.13 -14.03
CA THR A 760 -13.09 24.90 -14.26
C THR A 760 -12.77 23.42 -14.07
N ILE A 761 -12.10 22.83 -15.06
CA ILE A 761 -11.53 21.48 -14.95
C ILE A 761 -10.02 21.58 -14.76
N SER A 762 -9.50 20.84 -13.77
CA SER A 762 -8.07 20.75 -13.48
C SER A 762 -7.58 19.34 -13.73
N SER A 763 -6.76 19.16 -14.76
CA SER A 763 -6.25 17.86 -15.20
C SER A 763 -4.75 17.95 -15.46
N PRO A 764 -3.90 17.82 -14.42
CA PRO A 764 -2.45 17.86 -14.58
C PRO A 764 -1.98 16.90 -15.68
N ILE A 765 -0.95 17.28 -16.43
CA ILE A 765 -0.34 16.44 -17.46
C ILE A 765 1.02 15.99 -16.94
N ARG A 766 1.28 14.68 -16.98
CA ARG A 766 2.61 14.13 -16.71
C ARG A 766 3.29 13.83 -18.03
N LEU A 767 4.48 14.40 -18.22
CA LEU A 767 5.29 14.30 -19.42
C LEU A 767 6.63 13.61 -19.08
N TYR A 768 6.99 12.62 -19.88
CA TYR A 768 8.23 11.85 -19.82
C TYR A 768 9.01 12.07 -21.12
N LEU A 769 10.25 12.51 -20.98
CA LEU A 769 11.14 12.81 -22.10
C LEU A 769 12.39 11.94 -21.98
N MET A 770 12.72 11.22 -23.04
CA MET A 770 13.82 10.26 -23.07
C MET A 770 14.62 10.41 -24.36
N LYS A 771 15.94 10.41 -24.28
CA LYS A 771 16.83 10.54 -25.43
C LYS A 771 17.53 9.21 -25.71
N LYS A 772 17.59 8.80 -26.98
CA LYS A 772 18.25 7.55 -27.37
C LYS A 772 19.77 7.63 -27.15
N ASN A 773 20.32 6.75 -26.32
CA ASN A 773 21.76 6.63 -26.06
C ASN A 773 22.54 6.10 -27.28
N GLN A 774 23.86 6.33 -27.33
CA GLN A 774 24.78 5.58 -28.19
C GLN A 774 24.80 4.12 -27.69
N MET A 775 24.06 3.22 -28.31
CA MET A 775 24.41 1.81 -28.33
C MET A 775 24.65 1.41 -29.77
#